data_AF-A0A4P5T9N2-F1
#
_entry.id   AF-A0A4P5T9N2-F1
#
_cell.length_a   1.000
_cell.length_b   1.000
_cell.length_c   1.000
_cell.angle_alpha   90.00
_cell.angle_beta   90.00
_cell.angle_gamma   90.00
#
_symmetry.space_group_name_H-M   'P 1'
#
loop_
_entity.id
_entity.type
_entity.pdbx_description
1 polymer ?
#
loop_
_entity_poly.entity_id
_entity_poly.type
_entity_poly.pdbx_seq_one_letter_code
_entity_poly.pdbx_strand_id
1 'polypeptide(L)'
;MKRLGITQTLTNYDFYPKWFTINDLGEDIQLVHLSFEHFDLPLLATLDGVLLTGGIDIYPGCYTHFAPYPNAPSDFQQQRDLFESLVYHHAKRMKMPILGICRGHQLINILEGGKLIQDLGLPGNHKHRADGKDKEHGIKVLEGSYFHSITKQLQGKVNSAHHQAIDPEHIGKNLFPVAWSEEDGVIEAIEYKDTSDTGYLLAVQYHPERMSDTCTHSFSENIKKDFLTAIRQTNFMTLDIKNPATGQILTSLHVDQPSSIKKKYDLLLDGQKAWAKVSLEERIIKIKAFADLLEAEKERLAEILTSEVGKPLQQSRNEINGAISRINWLSGNALKYLSEEVMFQDENITEVIRYEPLGVIANISAWNYPYLVGVNVFIPALLSGNAVAYKPSEYASLTGLEIERLLVKAGIPTNVFQVMLGGAETGEELLRLPLDGYFFTGSYKTGQYIYTKVAPKMVICQCELGGKDPLYVTDDIENVGAVAAGTADGAFYNNGQSCCAVERIYVHEKVYDAYLDAFVKEVSSWKMGDPKEDGVYLGALTRESQLDFLENQVQDALQKGAVLLIGGKRLDRPGYYFEPTVLANVTHEMMVMKEESFGPIIGIMSVKNDEEALKLMADTEYGLTAAVYSVQRDRAENLLSRLNTGTGYWNCCDRVSAALPWSGRQQSGFGATLSHAGIRTFTKVKGYHLRG
;
A
#
# COMPACT_ATOMS: atom_id res chain seq x y z
N MET A 1 -15.47 -13.66 12.84
CA MET A 1 -16.69 -12.83 12.83
C MET A 1 -16.71 -12.08 11.50
N LYS A 2 -17.82 -12.13 10.78
CA LYS A 2 -18.05 -11.46 9.50
C LYS A 2 -18.35 -9.99 9.70
N ARG A 3 -18.06 -9.13 8.72
CA ARG A 3 -18.23 -7.67 8.82
C ARG A 3 -19.10 -7.14 7.68
N LEU A 4 -20.24 -6.52 8.02
CA LEU A 4 -21.15 -5.87 7.09
C LEU A 4 -20.95 -4.35 7.15
N GLY A 5 -20.42 -3.77 6.08
CA GLY A 5 -20.29 -2.32 5.95
C GLY A 5 -21.58 -1.64 5.52
N ILE A 6 -22.01 -0.60 6.24
CA ILE A 6 -23.18 0.22 5.90
C ILE A 6 -22.70 1.64 5.60
N THR A 7 -22.82 2.05 4.34
CA THR A 7 -22.44 3.39 3.86
C THR A 7 -23.27 4.50 4.51
N GLN A 8 -22.61 5.56 4.96
CA GLN A 8 -23.25 6.70 5.62
C GLN A 8 -24.16 7.44 4.65
N THR A 9 -25.30 7.89 5.18
CA THR A 9 -26.18 8.86 4.51
C THR A 9 -26.57 9.95 5.50
N LEU A 10 -26.77 11.19 5.04
CA LEU A 10 -27.18 12.29 5.92
C LEU A 10 -28.67 12.25 6.27
N THR A 11 -29.45 11.46 5.54
CA THR A 11 -30.90 11.36 5.71
C THR A 11 -31.28 9.95 6.11
N ASN A 12 -32.02 9.80 7.21
CA ASN A 12 -32.63 8.52 7.61
C ASN A 12 -31.61 7.36 7.81
N TYR A 13 -30.33 7.64 8.13
CA TYR A 13 -29.31 6.61 8.33
C TYR A 13 -29.69 5.59 9.40
N ASP A 14 -30.28 6.06 10.50
CA ASP A 14 -30.69 5.26 11.65
C ASP A 14 -31.54 4.03 11.35
N PHE A 15 -32.30 4.04 10.24
CA PHE A 15 -33.14 2.91 9.87
C PHE A 15 -32.32 1.71 9.39
N TYR A 16 -31.19 1.93 8.72
CA TYR A 16 -30.35 0.84 8.18
C TYR A 16 -29.76 -0.08 9.26
N PRO A 17 -29.01 0.42 10.26
CA PRO A 17 -28.50 -0.47 11.31
C PRO A 17 -29.62 -1.06 12.17
N LYS A 18 -30.75 -0.35 12.37
CA LYS A 18 -31.92 -0.87 13.11
C LYS A 18 -32.66 -1.99 12.39
N TRP A 19 -32.54 -2.07 11.06
CA TRP A 19 -33.16 -3.13 10.25
C TRP A 19 -32.56 -4.52 10.52
N PHE A 20 -31.28 -4.56 10.92
CA PHE A 20 -30.59 -5.77 11.32
C PHE A 20 -30.68 -5.95 12.84
N THR A 21 -31.59 -6.81 13.30
CA THR A 21 -31.77 -7.07 14.73
C THR A 21 -30.62 -7.94 15.27
N ILE A 22 -30.45 -7.96 16.60
CA ILE A 22 -29.46 -8.83 17.26
C ILE A 22 -29.67 -10.31 16.88
N ASN A 23 -30.92 -10.74 16.71
CA ASN A 23 -31.24 -12.11 16.28
C ASN A 23 -30.84 -12.39 14.83
N ASP A 24 -30.94 -11.39 13.95
CA ASP A 24 -30.54 -11.54 12.55
C ASP A 24 -29.02 -11.68 12.43
N LEU A 25 -28.28 -10.84 13.18
CA LEU A 25 -26.82 -10.74 13.14
C LEU A 25 -26.13 -11.88 13.89
N GLY A 26 -26.72 -12.37 14.97
CA GLY A 26 -26.09 -13.35 15.85
C GLY A 26 -24.80 -12.83 16.49
N GLU A 27 -23.93 -13.75 16.90
CA GLU A 27 -22.55 -13.43 17.34
C GLU A 27 -21.55 -13.49 16.17
N ASP A 28 -22.03 -13.77 14.95
CA ASP A 28 -21.18 -14.08 13.81
C ASP A 28 -21.05 -12.93 12.81
N ILE A 29 -21.91 -11.91 12.85
CA ILE A 29 -21.84 -10.71 11.99
C ILE A 29 -21.75 -9.41 12.81
N GLN A 30 -20.78 -8.57 12.49
CA GLN A 30 -20.61 -7.22 13.03
C GLN A 30 -21.02 -6.18 11.99
N LEU A 31 -21.82 -5.18 12.39
CA LEU A 31 -22.08 -4.00 11.58
C LEU A 31 -20.91 -3.01 11.67
N VAL A 32 -20.53 -2.46 10.51
CA VAL A 32 -19.45 -1.50 10.37
C VAL A 32 -19.99 -0.23 9.70
N HIS A 33 -19.86 0.92 10.36
CA HIS A 33 -20.22 2.21 9.77
C HIS A 33 -19.15 2.66 8.77
N LEU A 34 -19.58 2.98 7.55
CA LEU A 34 -18.71 3.38 6.44
C LEU A 34 -18.95 4.85 6.08
N SER A 35 -18.10 5.74 6.57
CA SER A 35 -18.23 7.19 6.39
C SER A 35 -17.38 7.72 5.24
N PHE A 36 -17.95 8.59 4.41
CA PHE A 36 -17.18 9.35 3.40
C PHE A 36 -16.39 10.53 4.02
N GLU A 37 -16.74 10.96 5.23
CA GLU A 37 -16.01 12.00 5.97
C GLU A 37 -14.68 11.46 6.50
N HIS A 38 -14.64 10.15 6.79
CA HIS A 38 -13.49 9.42 7.33
C HIS A 38 -13.22 8.16 6.51
N PHE A 39 -12.81 8.36 5.24
CA PHE A 39 -12.53 7.23 4.36
C PHE A 39 -11.33 6.42 4.85
N ASP A 40 -11.55 5.13 5.12
CA ASP A 40 -10.57 4.19 5.63
C ASP A 40 -10.50 2.95 4.70
N LEU A 41 -9.52 2.93 3.80
CA LEU A 41 -9.27 1.78 2.91
C LEU A 41 -8.93 0.49 3.69
N PRO A 42 -8.11 0.54 4.76
CA PRO A 42 -7.94 -0.60 5.65
C PRO A 42 -9.26 -1.20 6.14
N LEU A 43 -10.22 -0.37 6.55
CA LEU A 43 -11.53 -0.86 7.00
C LEU A 43 -12.29 -1.58 5.87
N LEU A 44 -12.28 -1.02 4.66
CA LEU A 44 -12.92 -1.62 3.49
C LEU A 44 -12.36 -3.03 3.18
N ALA A 45 -11.05 -3.24 3.36
CA ALA A 45 -10.39 -4.52 3.16
C ALA A 45 -10.72 -5.59 4.23
N THR A 46 -11.51 -5.27 5.25
CA THR A 46 -11.98 -6.21 6.28
C THR A 46 -13.41 -6.71 6.07
N LEU A 47 -14.12 -6.17 5.08
CA LEU A 47 -15.56 -6.37 4.94
C LEU A 47 -15.89 -7.66 4.19
N ASP A 48 -16.91 -8.35 4.68
CA ASP A 48 -17.47 -9.53 4.03
C ASP A 48 -18.72 -9.20 3.19
N GLY A 49 -19.32 -8.02 3.37
CA GLY A 49 -20.45 -7.53 2.56
C GLY A 49 -20.68 -6.04 2.73
N VAL A 50 -21.39 -5.43 1.77
CA VAL A 50 -21.66 -3.99 1.77
C VAL A 50 -23.12 -3.66 1.48
N LEU A 51 -23.65 -2.70 2.23
CA LEU A 51 -24.94 -2.07 2.00
C LEU A 51 -24.74 -0.62 1.55
N LEU A 52 -25.14 -0.34 0.31
CA LEU A 52 -25.20 1.00 -0.26
C LEU A 52 -26.55 1.63 0.09
N THR A 53 -26.54 2.65 0.95
CA THR A 53 -27.74 3.24 1.53
C THR A 53 -28.45 4.21 0.58
N GLY A 54 -29.70 4.54 0.90
CA GLY A 54 -30.46 5.61 0.26
C GLY A 54 -29.92 7.00 0.61
N GLY A 55 -30.53 8.06 0.09
CA GLY A 55 -30.10 9.42 0.39
C GLY A 55 -30.65 10.44 -0.60
N ILE A 56 -29.98 11.60 -0.64
CA ILE A 56 -30.21 12.63 -1.66
C ILE A 56 -29.84 12.13 -3.06
N ASP A 57 -30.25 12.87 -4.08
CA ASP A 57 -30.07 12.48 -5.48
C ASP A 57 -28.61 12.28 -5.91
N ILE A 58 -28.41 11.43 -6.93
CA ILE A 58 -27.11 11.21 -7.56
C ILE A 58 -26.95 12.17 -8.74
N TYR A 59 -25.73 12.70 -8.91
CA TYR A 59 -25.34 13.40 -10.14
C TYR A 59 -24.44 12.50 -11.01
N PRO A 60 -24.95 11.91 -12.11
CA PRO A 60 -24.18 10.96 -12.93
C PRO A 60 -22.93 11.58 -13.59
N GLY A 61 -22.90 12.91 -13.74
CA GLY A 61 -21.75 13.65 -14.25
C GLY A 61 -20.50 13.55 -13.37
N CYS A 62 -20.62 13.13 -12.11
CA CYS A 62 -19.47 12.87 -11.23
C CYS A 62 -18.70 11.59 -11.60
N TYR A 63 -19.30 10.67 -12.34
CA TYR A 63 -18.81 9.29 -12.48
C TYR A 63 -18.49 8.88 -13.91
N THR A 64 -19.02 9.62 -14.89
CA THR A 64 -18.89 9.28 -16.31
C THR A 64 -17.99 10.30 -16.99
N HIS A 65 -16.98 9.83 -17.73
CA HIS A 65 -16.18 10.68 -18.62
C HIS A 65 -16.95 11.13 -19.88
N PHE A 66 -18.27 10.95 -19.91
CA PHE A 66 -19.15 11.29 -21.02
C PHE A 66 -19.88 12.62 -20.77
N ALA A 67 -20.42 13.18 -21.86
CA ALA A 67 -21.04 14.49 -22.04
C ALA A 67 -21.78 15.08 -20.81
N PRO A 68 -21.83 16.43 -20.69
CA PRO A 68 -22.53 17.11 -19.60
C PRO A 68 -23.94 16.53 -19.43
N TYR A 69 -24.22 16.03 -18.23
CA TYR A 69 -25.55 15.58 -17.84
C TYR A 69 -26.42 16.85 -17.77
N PRO A 70 -27.32 17.11 -18.74
CA PRO A 70 -27.88 18.45 -18.98
C PRO A 70 -28.63 19.03 -17.77
N ASN A 71 -29.12 18.16 -16.89
CA ASN A 71 -29.89 18.51 -15.70
C ASN A 71 -29.20 17.94 -14.45
N ALA A 72 -28.32 18.72 -13.83
CA ALA A 72 -27.79 18.37 -12.51
C ALA A 72 -28.91 18.44 -11.47
N PRO A 73 -28.98 17.51 -10.50
CA PRO A 73 -29.93 17.61 -9.39
C PRO A 73 -29.65 18.89 -8.59
N SER A 74 -30.70 19.45 -7.97
CA SER A 74 -30.56 20.68 -7.17
C SER A 74 -29.71 20.49 -5.92
N ASP A 75 -29.56 19.25 -5.43
CA ASP A 75 -28.72 18.88 -4.29
C ASP A 75 -28.12 17.48 -4.53
N PHE A 76 -26.81 17.32 -4.31
CA PHE A 76 -26.08 16.05 -4.41
C PHE A 76 -24.77 16.09 -3.60
N GLN A 77 -24.18 14.92 -3.31
CA GLN A 77 -22.99 14.79 -2.47
C GLN A 77 -21.83 14.14 -3.20
N GLN A 78 -21.07 14.95 -3.96
CA GLN A 78 -19.93 14.45 -4.76
C GLN A 78 -18.90 13.62 -3.97
N GLN A 79 -18.63 13.96 -2.72
CA GLN A 79 -17.66 13.21 -1.91
C GLN A 79 -18.17 11.81 -1.55
N ARG A 80 -19.45 11.71 -1.16
CA ARG A 80 -20.13 10.43 -0.90
C ARG A 80 -20.21 9.59 -2.17
N ASP A 81 -20.55 10.23 -3.28
CA ASP A 81 -20.61 9.66 -4.61
C ASP A 81 -19.30 8.92 -4.97
N LEU A 82 -18.18 9.65 -4.90
CA LEU A 82 -16.85 9.09 -5.13
C LEU A 82 -16.52 7.97 -4.13
N PHE A 83 -16.85 8.14 -2.86
CA PHE A 83 -16.63 7.14 -1.82
C PHE A 83 -17.37 5.83 -2.10
N GLU A 84 -18.68 5.88 -2.35
CA GLU A 84 -19.46 4.67 -2.59
C GLU A 84 -19.07 3.99 -3.92
N SER A 85 -18.58 4.75 -4.91
CA SER A 85 -17.96 4.17 -6.10
C SER A 85 -16.73 3.33 -5.76
N LEU A 86 -15.88 3.79 -4.84
CA LEU A 86 -14.72 3.01 -4.36
C LEU A 86 -15.16 1.75 -3.63
N VAL A 87 -16.16 1.86 -2.75
CA VAL A 87 -16.74 0.72 -2.01
C VAL A 87 -17.31 -0.32 -2.98
N TYR A 88 -18.13 0.12 -3.93
CA TYR A 88 -18.74 -0.74 -4.95
C TYR A 88 -17.68 -1.49 -5.77
N HIS A 89 -16.69 -0.77 -6.31
CA HIS A 89 -15.65 -1.38 -7.13
C HIS A 89 -14.78 -2.34 -6.31
N HIS A 90 -14.49 -2.04 -5.04
CA HIS A 90 -13.79 -2.96 -4.15
C HIS A 90 -14.60 -4.24 -3.94
N ALA A 91 -15.87 -4.11 -3.54
CA ALA A 91 -16.75 -5.25 -3.32
C ALA A 91 -16.89 -6.12 -4.57
N LYS A 92 -17.04 -5.52 -5.76
CA LYS A 92 -17.10 -6.23 -7.03
C LYS A 92 -15.81 -6.99 -7.37
N ARG A 93 -14.64 -6.42 -7.06
CA ARG A 93 -13.34 -7.08 -7.28
C ARG A 93 -13.16 -8.28 -6.35
N MET A 94 -13.55 -8.13 -5.08
CA MET A 94 -13.45 -9.17 -4.07
C MET A 94 -14.58 -10.20 -4.16
N LYS A 95 -15.61 -9.96 -4.99
CA LYS A 95 -16.83 -10.78 -5.08
C LYS A 95 -17.58 -10.83 -3.73
N MET A 96 -17.66 -9.69 -3.07
CA MET A 96 -18.45 -9.53 -1.85
C MET A 96 -19.93 -9.34 -2.19
N PRO A 97 -20.86 -9.87 -1.38
CA PRO A 97 -22.27 -9.51 -1.39
C PRO A 97 -22.50 -7.99 -1.35
N ILE A 98 -23.34 -7.49 -2.27
CA ILE A 98 -23.72 -6.08 -2.38
C ILE A 98 -25.25 -5.95 -2.31
N LEU A 99 -25.75 -5.12 -1.39
CA LEU A 99 -27.15 -4.71 -1.36
C LEU A 99 -27.27 -3.20 -1.57
N GLY A 100 -27.96 -2.79 -2.63
CA GLY A 100 -28.26 -1.37 -2.91
C GLY A 100 -29.70 -1.00 -2.55
N ILE A 101 -29.90 0.08 -1.81
CA ILE A 101 -31.24 0.56 -1.44
C ILE A 101 -31.43 1.99 -1.95
N CYS A 102 -32.53 2.24 -2.67
CA CYS A 102 -32.94 3.53 -3.24
C CYS A 102 -31.82 4.20 -4.05
N ARG A 103 -31.12 5.16 -3.44
CA ARG A 103 -29.94 5.79 -4.03
C ARG A 103 -28.85 4.76 -4.38
N GLY A 104 -28.59 3.77 -3.53
CA GLY A 104 -27.64 2.70 -3.84
C GLY A 104 -28.00 1.91 -5.11
N HIS A 105 -29.30 1.74 -5.38
CA HIS A 105 -29.80 1.11 -6.61
C HIS A 105 -29.50 1.94 -7.87
N GLN A 106 -29.75 3.24 -7.79
CA GLN A 106 -29.42 4.19 -8.87
C GLN A 106 -27.91 4.26 -9.13
N LEU A 107 -27.09 4.26 -8.07
CA LEU A 107 -25.63 4.32 -8.17
C LEU A 107 -25.07 3.10 -8.91
N ILE A 108 -25.50 1.90 -8.51
CA ILE A 108 -25.07 0.66 -9.15
C ILE A 108 -25.36 0.69 -10.65
N ASN A 109 -26.53 1.19 -11.06
CA ASN A 109 -26.86 1.34 -12.47
C ASN A 109 -25.91 2.27 -13.23
N ILE A 110 -25.61 3.44 -12.66
CA ILE A 110 -24.68 4.41 -13.27
C ILE A 110 -23.28 3.83 -13.39
N LEU A 111 -22.78 3.15 -12.35
CA LEU A 111 -21.45 2.55 -12.35
C LEU A 111 -21.32 1.42 -13.36
N GLU A 112 -22.42 0.76 -13.73
CA GLU A 112 -22.47 -0.23 -14.81
C GLU A 112 -22.76 0.39 -16.19
N GLY A 113 -22.73 1.72 -16.31
CA GLY A 113 -22.87 2.47 -17.57
C GLY A 113 -24.32 2.80 -17.95
N GLY A 114 -25.26 2.61 -17.05
CA GLY A 114 -26.67 3.00 -17.26
C GLY A 114 -26.91 4.50 -17.06
N LYS A 115 -28.13 4.95 -17.38
CA LYS A 115 -28.58 6.33 -17.16
C LYS A 115 -29.75 6.36 -16.16
N LEU A 116 -29.95 7.53 -15.56
CA LEU A 116 -31.18 7.86 -14.85
C LEU A 116 -32.07 8.71 -15.75
N ILE A 117 -33.37 8.75 -15.47
CA ILE A 117 -34.31 9.63 -16.17
C ILE A 117 -33.95 11.08 -15.84
N GLN A 118 -33.76 11.93 -16.87
CA GLN A 118 -33.11 13.25 -16.72
C GLN A 118 -34.02 14.41 -16.28
N ASP A 119 -35.30 14.20 -15.95
CA ASP A 119 -36.27 15.32 -15.90
C ASP A 119 -36.91 15.56 -14.53
N LEU A 120 -36.11 15.93 -13.54
CA LEU A 120 -36.67 16.46 -12.29
C LEU A 120 -36.98 17.95 -12.46
N GLY A 121 -38.16 18.25 -13.01
CA GLY A 121 -38.80 19.56 -12.85
C GLY A 121 -39.13 20.37 -14.12
N LEU A 122 -38.93 19.85 -15.34
CA LEU A 122 -39.44 20.51 -16.54
C LEU A 122 -40.92 20.14 -16.80
N PRO A 123 -41.77 21.08 -17.25
CA PRO A 123 -43.14 20.80 -17.68
C PRO A 123 -43.09 19.96 -18.97
N GLY A 124 -43.12 18.64 -18.81
CA GLY A 124 -43.03 17.68 -19.92
C GLY A 124 -42.87 16.22 -19.48
N ASN A 125 -42.32 15.96 -18.28
CA ASN A 125 -42.23 14.60 -17.75
C ASN A 125 -43.36 14.34 -16.73
N HIS A 126 -44.55 14.01 -17.24
CA HIS A 126 -45.73 13.72 -16.42
C HIS A 126 -45.65 12.39 -15.65
N LYS A 127 -44.59 11.60 -15.83
CA LYS A 127 -44.44 10.24 -15.27
C LYS A 127 -43.68 10.20 -13.94
N HIS A 128 -42.81 11.16 -13.62
CA HIS A 128 -41.99 11.11 -12.40
C HIS A 128 -42.14 12.40 -11.59
N ARG A 129 -42.59 12.27 -10.33
CA ARG A 129 -42.84 13.40 -9.43
C ARG A 129 -41.77 13.41 -8.35
N ALA A 130 -41.20 14.57 -8.06
CA ALA A 130 -40.43 14.79 -6.83
C ALA A 130 -41.38 14.72 -5.61
N ASP A 131 -41.74 13.51 -5.21
CA ASP A 131 -42.63 13.24 -4.09
C ASP A 131 -41.84 13.22 -2.78
N GLY A 132 -41.90 14.28 -1.98
CA GLY A 132 -41.09 14.40 -0.75
C GLY A 132 -41.39 13.45 0.42
N LYS A 133 -42.18 12.38 0.22
CA LYS A 133 -42.47 11.33 1.23
C LYS A 133 -42.69 9.98 0.56
N ASP A 134 -42.21 8.91 1.19
CA ASP A 134 -42.45 7.51 0.75
C ASP A 134 -43.96 7.24 0.60
N LYS A 135 -44.36 6.64 -0.52
CA LYS A 135 -45.72 6.19 -0.79
C LYS A 135 -45.77 4.68 -0.95
N GLU A 136 -46.80 4.07 -0.39
CA GLU A 136 -47.09 2.66 -0.60
C GLU A 136 -47.77 2.47 -1.96
N HIS A 137 -47.20 1.60 -2.79
CA HIS A 137 -47.74 1.26 -4.11
C HIS A 137 -47.47 -0.21 -4.44
N GLY A 138 -48.19 -0.75 -5.42
CA GLY A 138 -48.05 -2.12 -5.88
C GLY A 138 -46.86 -2.30 -6.82
N ILE A 139 -46.20 -3.45 -6.76
CA ILE A 139 -45.16 -3.87 -7.70
C ILE A 139 -45.49 -5.22 -8.32
N LYS A 140 -45.00 -5.42 -9.55
CA LYS A 140 -44.94 -6.73 -10.23
C LYS A 140 -43.50 -7.21 -10.28
N VAL A 141 -43.32 -8.49 -10.01
CA VAL A 141 -42.03 -9.17 -10.00
C VAL A 141 -41.92 -10.13 -11.17
N LEU A 142 -40.76 -10.18 -11.79
CA LEU A 142 -40.47 -11.11 -12.86
C LEU A 142 -40.37 -12.54 -12.34
N GLU A 143 -41.24 -13.43 -12.81
CA GLU A 143 -41.19 -14.85 -12.49
C GLU A 143 -39.85 -15.48 -12.92
N GLY A 144 -39.29 -16.33 -12.05
CA GLY A 144 -38.01 -17.00 -12.28
C GLY A 144 -36.76 -16.16 -12.00
N SER A 145 -36.90 -14.86 -11.72
CA SER A 145 -35.78 -14.03 -11.25
C SER A 145 -35.23 -14.49 -9.89
N TYR A 146 -33.99 -14.12 -9.58
CA TYR A 146 -33.42 -14.37 -8.26
C TYR A 146 -34.21 -13.62 -7.18
N PHE A 147 -34.61 -12.38 -7.45
CA PHE A 147 -35.52 -11.61 -6.59
C PHE A 147 -36.84 -12.35 -6.28
N HIS A 148 -37.49 -12.95 -7.29
CA HIS A 148 -38.67 -13.80 -7.07
C HIS A 148 -38.33 -15.03 -6.22
N SER A 149 -37.17 -15.65 -6.46
CA SER A 149 -36.74 -16.84 -5.72
C SER A 149 -36.54 -16.57 -4.23
N ILE A 150 -36.16 -15.36 -3.83
CA ILE A 150 -35.99 -14.95 -2.43
C ILE A 150 -37.33 -14.53 -1.82
N THR A 151 -38.04 -13.66 -2.51
CA THR A 151 -39.24 -13.00 -1.98
C THR A 151 -40.46 -13.92 -2.01
N LYS A 152 -40.48 -14.91 -2.91
CA LYS A 152 -41.58 -15.84 -3.15
C LYS A 152 -42.91 -15.14 -3.47
N GLN A 153 -42.85 -13.95 -4.05
CA GLN A 153 -44.00 -13.13 -4.42
C GLN A 153 -43.86 -12.67 -5.88
N LEU A 154 -44.94 -12.80 -6.66
CA LEU A 154 -45.02 -12.23 -8.01
C LEU A 154 -45.59 -10.81 -8.03
N GLN A 155 -46.21 -10.39 -6.93
CA GLN A 155 -46.77 -9.07 -6.72
C GLN A 155 -46.80 -8.73 -5.23
N GLY A 156 -46.89 -7.45 -4.88
CA GLY A 156 -47.12 -7.01 -3.51
C GLY A 156 -46.90 -5.51 -3.35
N LYS A 157 -46.86 -5.02 -2.12
CA LYS A 157 -46.77 -3.59 -1.83
C LYS A 157 -45.38 -3.22 -1.30
N VAL A 158 -44.87 -2.07 -1.69
CA VAL A 158 -43.59 -1.51 -1.22
C VAL A 158 -43.71 0.00 -0.99
N ASN A 159 -42.73 0.58 -0.28
CA ASN A 159 -42.64 2.00 0.03
C ASN A 159 -41.47 2.66 -0.73
N SER A 160 -41.77 3.50 -1.72
CA SER A 160 -40.73 4.28 -2.39
C SER A 160 -41.15 5.74 -2.57
N ALA A 161 -40.14 6.59 -2.67
CA ALA A 161 -40.29 7.95 -3.17
C ALA A 161 -39.50 8.01 -4.48
N HIS A 162 -40.19 8.10 -5.62
CA HIS A 162 -39.58 8.08 -6.95
C HIS A 162 -38.89 9.42 -7.29
N HIS A 163 -37.96 9.86 -6.44
CA HIS A 163 -37.19 11.09 -6.65
C HIS A 163 -36.31 11.00 -7.89
N GLN A 164 -35.66 9.86 -8.12
CA GLN A 164 -34.91 9.54 -9.33
C GLN A 164 -35.18 8.08 -9.70
N ALA A 165 -35.22 7.78 -11.00
CA ALA A 165 -35.46 6.43 -11.50
C ALA A 165 -34.44 6.05 -12.57
N ILE A 166 -34.14 4.76 -12.66
CA ILE A 166 -33.34 4.20 -13.75
C ILE A 166 -34.09 4.40 -15.07
N ASP A 167 -33.37 4.84 -16.10
CA ASP A 167 -33.90 4.91 -17.46
C ASP A 167 -34.03 3.48 -18.03
N PRO A 168 -35.26 3.00 -18.32
CA PRO A 168 -35.48 1.64 -18.81
C PRO A 168 -34.83 1.38 -20.18
N GLU A 169 -34.52 2.41 -20.96
CA GLU A 169 -33.83 2.28 -22.25
C GLU A 169 -32.30 2.20 -22.10
N HIS A 170 -31.77 2.56 -20.92
CA HIS A 170 -30.34 2.69 -20.66
C HIS A 170 -29.96 2.03 -19.33
N ILE A 171 -30.24 0.74 -19.21
CA ILE A 171 -29.85 -0.05 -18.04
C ILE A 171 -28.36 -0.42 -18.13
N GLY A 172 -27.67 -0.43 -16.99
CA GLY A 172 -26.28 -0.84 -16.89
C GLY A 172 -26.02 -2.21 -17.54
N LYS A 173 -24.88 -2.35 -18.21
CA LYS A 173 -24.60 -3.47 -19.13
C LYS A 173 -24.78 -4.86 -18.49
N ASN A 174 -24.45 -4.99 -17.21
CA ASN A 174 -24.46 -6.23 -16.46
C ASN A 174 -25.73 -6.43 -15.61
N LEU A 175 -26.66 -5.49 -15.67
CA LEU A 175 -27.84 -5.45 -14.82
C LEU A 175 -29.09 -5.84 -15.60
N PHE A 176 -30.06 -6.38 -14.88
CA PHE A 176 -31.33 -6.79 -15.43
C PHE A 176 -32.47 -6.41 -14.46
N PRO A 177 -33.51 -5.69 -14.92
CA PRO A 177 -34.64 -5.30 -14.09
C PRO A 177 -35.56 -6.49 -13.81
N VAL A 178 -36.02 -6.60 -12.57
CA VAL A 178 -36.78 -7.76 -12.08
C VAL A 178 -38.01 -7.41 -11.28
N ALA A 179 -38.24 -6.13 -10.99
CA ALA A 179 -39.52 -5.66 -10.47
C ALA A 179 -39.85 -4.26 -11.01
N TRP A 180 -41.15 -3.98 -11.15
CA TRP A 180 -41.67 -2.70 -11.63
C TRP A 180 -42.88 -2.25 -10.82
N SER A 181 -43.02 -0.93 -10.63
CA SER A 181 -44.22 -0.30 -10.10
C SER A 181 -45.42 -0.56 -11.02
N GLU A 182 -46.55 -0.94 -10.42
CA GLU A 182 -47.82 -1.13 -11.14
C GLU A 182 -48.47 0.19 -11.56
N GLU A 183 -48.11 1.30 -10.93
CA GLU A 183 -48.72 2.62 -11.15
C GLU A 183 -48.12 3.34 -12.36
N ASP A 184 -46.79 3.32 -12.48
CA ASP A 184 -46.04 4.15 -13.44
C ASP A 184 -44.95 3.39 -14.21
N GLY A 185 -44.71 2.12 -13.89
CA GLY A 185 -43.73 1.26 -14.56
C GLY A 185 -42.27 1.55 -14.18
N VAL A 186 -42.02 2.33 -13.13
CA VAL A 186 -40.65 2.55 -12.60
C VAL A 186 -40.02 1.22 -12.21
N ILE A 187 -38.75 1.04 -12.53
CA ILE A 187 -37.97 -0.13 -12.11
C ILE A 187 -37.75 -0.07 -10.59
N GLU A 188 -38.25 -1.10 -9.89
CA GLU A 188 -38.24 -1.20 -8.42
C GLU A 188 -37.16 -2.15 -7.90
N ALA A 189 -36.65 -3.05 -8.75
CA ALA A 189 -35.52 -3.91 -8.41
C ALA A 189 -34.70 -4.29 -9.65
N ILE A 190 -33.39 -4.41 -9.44
CA ILE A 190 -32.42 -4.93 -10.43
C ILE A 190 -31.51 -5.97 -9.77
N GLU A 191 -31.07 -6.93 -10.58
CA GLU A 191 -30.05 -7.92 -10.21
C GLU A 191 -29.01 -8.07 -11.33
N TYR A 192 -27.90 -8.76 -11.04
CA TYR A 192 -26.86 -9.03 -12.04
C TYR A 192 -27.28 -10.15 -13.00
N LYS A 193 -26.95 -10.01 -14.29
CA LYS A 193 -27.18 -11.05 -15.31
C LYS A 193 -26.41 -12.35 -15.05
N ASP A 194 -25.21 -12.22 -14.45
CA ASP A 194 -24.33 -13.33 -14.11
C ASP A 194 -23.88 -13.17 -12.65
N THR A 195 -24.28 -14.11 -11.80
CA THR A 195 -23.95 -14.12 -10.36
C THR A 195 -22.57 -14.73 -10.08
N SER A 196 -21.92 -15.37 -11.05
CA SER A 196 -20.59 -15.99 -10.87
C SER A 196 -19.48 -14.96 -10.60
N ASP A 197 -19.71 -13.70 -10.97
CA ASP A 197 -18.69 -12.65 -10.97
C ASP A 197 -18.72 -11.74 -9.73
N THR A 198 -19.80 -11.76 -8.94
CA THR A 198 -20.00 -10.98 -7.70
C THR A 198 -20.56 -11.79 -6.52
N GLY A 199 -21.02 -13.02 -6.74
CA GLY A 199 -21.67 -13.86 -5.73
C GLY A 199 -23.13 -13.48 -5.49
N TYR A 200 -23.35 -12.32 -4.88
CA TYR A 200 -24.68 -11.77 -4.54
C TYR A 200 -24.73 -10.28 -4.85
N LEU A 201 -25.62 -9.84 -5.74
CA LEU A 201 -25.98 -8.43 -5.89
C LEU A 201 -27.46 -8.28 -6.14
N LEU A 202 -28.11 -7.57 -5.23
CA LEU A 202 -29.48 -7.14 -5.35
C LEU A 202 -29.56 -5.65 -5.06
N ALA A 203 -30.36 -4.93 -5.84
CA ALA A 203 -30.61 -3.53 -5.57
C ALA A 203 -32.09 -3.20 -5.78
N VAL A 204 -32.66 -2.43 -4.87
CA VAL A 204 -34.08 -2.08 -4.84
C VAL A 204 -34.27 -0.57 -4.75
N GLN A 205 -35.30 -0.02 -5.39
CA GLN A 205 -35.60 1.41 -5.37
C GLN A 205 -36.38 1.81 -4.10
N TYR A 206 -37.21 0.92 -3.57
CA TYR A 206 -37.97 1.11 -2.33
C TYR A 206 -37.10 0.95 -1.06
N HIS A 207 -37.72 1.11 0.11
CA HIS A 207 -37.04 1.17 1.41
C HIS A 207 -37.44 0.02 2.36
N PRO A 208 -36.88 -1.19 2.17
CA PRO A 208 -37.10 -2.35 3.04
C PRO A 208 -36.97 -2.05 4.53
N GLU A 209 -36.03 -1.18 4.89
CA GLU A 209 -35.68 -0.79 6.25
C GLU A 209 -36.72 0.12 6.93
N ARG A 210 -37.66 0.66 6.15
CA ARG A 210 -38.72 1.58 6.62
C ARG A 210 -40.14 1.06 6.42
N MET A 211 -40.31 -0.18 5.95
CA MET A 211 -41.63 -0.78 5.83
C MET A 211 -42.30 -0.92 7.21
N SER A 212 -43.62 -0.76 7.31
CA SER A 212 -44.33 -0.88 8.60
C SER A 212 -44.16 -2.26 9.25
N ASP A 213 -43.97 -3.28 8.41
CA ASP A 213 -43.98 -4.70 8.77
C ASP A 213 -42.62 -5.36 8.45
N THR A 214 -41.50 -4.68 8.73
CA THR A 214 -40.14 -5.09 8.29
C THR A 214 -39.78 -6.55 8.61
N CYS A 215 -40.28 -7.10 9.72
CA CYS A 215 -39.95 -8.45 10.20
C CYS A 215 -40.80 -9.57 9.58
N THR A 216 -41.90 -9.23 8.90
CA THR A 216 -42.84 -10.21 8.33
C THR A 216 -43.03 -10.02 6.83
N HIS A 217 -42.77 -8.83 6.31
CA HIS A 217 -42.94 -8.51 4.89
C HIS A 217 -41.84 -9.17 4.06
N SER A 218 -42.20 -10.00 3.07
CA SER A 218 -41.23 -10.76 2.27
C SER A 218 -40.25 -9.87 1.48
N PHE A 219 -40.71 -8.72 0.97
CA PHE A 219 -39.87 -7.70 0.32
C PHE A 219 -38.93 -6.94 1.28
N SER A 220 -38.94 -7.25 2.57
CA SER A 220 -37.97 -6.74 3.56
C SER A 220 -37.23 -7.90 4.24
N GLU A 221 -37.94 -8.74 4.97
CA GLU A 221 -37.37 -9.79 5.80
C GLU A 221 -36.60 -10.84 5.00
N ASN A 222 -37.14 -11.31 3.85
CA ASN A 222 -36.46 -12.34 3.07
C ASN A 222 -35.20 -11.80 2.38
N ILE A 223 -35.24 -10.56 1.89
CA ILE A 223 -34.06 -9.90 1.31
C ILE A 223 -32.96 -9.78 2.36
N LYS A 224 -33.30 -9.31 3.57
CA LYS A 224 -32.37 -9.21 4.69
C LYS A 224 -31.76 -10.58 5.03
N LYS A 225 -32.59 -11.61 5.21
CA LYS A 225 -32.13 -12.98 5.53
C LYS A 225 -31.20 -13.54 4.47
N ASP A 226 -31.56 -13.37 3.21
CA ASP A 226 -30.78 -13.89 2.10
C ASP A 226 -29.43 -13.16 1.97
N PHE A 227 -29.43 -11.83 2.11
CA PHE A 227 -28.21 -11.02 2.13
C PHE A 227 -27.27 -11.42 3.26
N LEU A 228 -27.77 -11.57 4.49
CA LEU A 228 -26.96 -12.05 5.62
C LEU A 228 -26.45 -13.48 5.41
N THR A 229 -27.24 -14.33 4.76
CA THR A 229 -26.81 -15.69 4.39
C THR A 229 -25.65 -15.65 3.39
N ALA A 230 -25.74 -14.79 2.37
CA ALA A 230 -24.66 -14.60 1.40
C ALA A 230 -23.36 -14.11 2.08
N ILE A 231 -23.47 -13.19 3.05
CA ILE A 231 -22.32 -12.72 3.86
C ILE A 231 -21.70 -13.87 4.65
N ARG A 232 -22.51 -14.70 5.32
CA ARG A 232 -22.03 -15.87 6.08
C ARG A 232 -21.31 -16.89 5.21
N GLN A 233 -21.69 -17.01 3.95
CA GLN A 233 -21.12 -17.95 2.99
C GLN A 233 -19.82 -17.47 2.35
N THR A 234 -19.40 -16.22 2.58
CA THR A 234 -18.11 -15.73 2.10
C THR A 234 -16.97 -16.51 2.75
N ASN A 235 -15.96 -16.88 1.96
CA ASN A 235 -14.79 -17.66 2.41
C ASN A 235 -13.50 -16.98 1.96
N PHE A 236 -13.36 -15.70 2.31
CA PHE A 236 -12.14 -14.96 2.02
C PHE A 236 -10.97 -15.50 2.85
N MET A 237 -9.84 -15.73 2.19
CA MET A 237 -8.58 -15.92 2.90
C MET A 237 -8.19 -14.60 3.57
N THR A 238 -7.70 -14.67 4.79
CA THR A 238 -7.35 -13.50 5.60
C THR A 238 -5.88 -13.49 5.98
N LEU A 239 -5.36 -12.28 6.18
CA LEU A 239 -4.05 -12.00 6.74
C LEU A 239 -4.24 -11.22 8.05
N ASP A 240 -3.79 -11.80 9.15
CA ASP A 240 -3.81 -11.13 10.45
C ASP A 240 -2.64 -10.13 10.54
N ILE A 241 -2.99 -8.86 10.76
CA ILE A 241 -2.02 -7.81 11.05
C ILE A 241 -1.83 -7.78 12.56
N LYS A 242 -0.63 -8.12 13.01
CA LYS A 242 -0.29 -8.17 14.43
C LYS A 242 0.49 -6.93 14.83
N ASN A 243 0.26 -6.45 16.05
CA ASN A 243 1.14 -5.48 16.68
C ASN A 243 2.35 -6.23 17.27
N PRO A 244 3.57 -6.04 16.74
CA PRO A 244 4.74 -6.77 17.21
C PRO A 244 5.16 -6.39 18.64
N ALA A 245 4.74 -5.22 19.14
CA ALA A 245 5.04 -4.76 20.50
C ALA A 245 4.16 -5.43 21.57
N THR A 246 3.02 -5.99 21.19
CA THR A 246 2.05 -6.61 22.13
C THR A 246 1.68 -8.04 21.78
N GLY A 247 1.92 -8.48 20.53
CA GLY A 247 1.47 -9.76 19.97
C GLY A 247 -0.02 -9.80 19.60
N GLN A 248 -0.78 -8.71 19.83
CA GLN A 248 -2.22 -8.67 19.57
C GLN A 248 -2.52 -8.49 18.08
N ILE A 249 -3.61 -9.09 17.62
CA ILE A 249 -4.13 -8.85 16.26
C ILE A 249 -4.80 -7.47 16.25
N LEU A 250 -4.31 -6.57 15.39
CA LEU A 250 -4.90 -5.26 15.13
C LEU A 250 -6.16 -5.39 14.28
N THR A 251 -6.06 -6.16 13.19
CA THR A 251 -7.15 -6.44 12.26
C THR A 251 -6.80 -7.64 11.38
N SER A 252 -7.78 -8.17 10.66
CA SER A 252 -7.60 -9.23 9.66
C SER A 252 -8.06 -8.71 8.31
N LEU A 253 -7.16 -8.68 7.33
CA LEU A 253 -7.42 -8.16 5.98
C LEU A 253 -7.72 -9.31 5.03
N HIS A 254 -8.65 -9.13 4.09
CA HIS A 254 -8.83 -10.08 3.00
C HIS A 254 -7.66 -10.00 2.03
N VAL A 255 -7.06 -11.16 1.73
CA VAL A 255 -5.95 -11.24 0.78
C VAL A 255 -6.45 -11.36 -0.65
N ASP A 256 -5.71 -10.76 -1.57
CA ASP A 256 -5.99 -10.89 -2.98
C ASP A 256 -5.76 -12.31 -3.48
N GLN A 257 -6.75 -12.81 -4.20
CA GLN A 257 -6.77 -14.13 -4.83
C GLN A 257 -6.42 -14.00 -6.31
N PRO A 258 -6.05 -15.10 -7.03
CA PRO A 258 -5.70 -15.02 -8.45
C PRO A 258 -6.73 -14.27 -9.31
N SER A 259 -8.02 -14.41 -9.00
CA SER A 259 -9.09 -13.71 -9.71
C SER A 259 -9.14 -12.19 -9.43
N SER A 260 -8.95 -11.75 -8.18
CA SER A 260 -8.92 -10.31 -7.85
C SER A 260 -7.64 -9.67 -8.37
N ILE A 261 -6.49 -10.36 -8.31
CA ILE A 261 -5.22 -9.93 -8.90
C ILE A 261 -5.37 -9.70 -10.41
N LYS A 262 -6.00 -10.65 -11.12
CA LYS A 262 -6.25 -10.49 -12.56
C LYS A 262 -7.16 -9.29 -12.87
N LYS A 263 -8.24 -9.10 -12.11
CA LYS A 263 -9.14 -7.93 -12.25
C LYS A 263 -8.38 -6.61 -12.01
N LYS A 264 -7.53 -6.55 -10.99
CA LYS A 264 -6.69 -5.37 -10.71
C LYS A 264 -5.68 -5.11 -11.83
N TYR A 265 -5.07 -6.14 -12.38
CA TYR A 265 -4.17 -6.03 -13.53
C TYR A 265 -4.89 -5.48 -14.77
N ASP A 266 -6.11 -5.95 -15.07
CA ASP A 266 -6.88 -5.46 -16.21
C ASP A 266 -7.25 -3.97 -16.07
N LEU A 267 -7.57 -3.54 -14.84
CA LEU A 267 -7.76 -2.10 -14.55
C LEU A 267 -6.47 -1.32 -14.81
N LEU A 268 -5.32 -1.81 -14.34
CA LEU A 268 -4.03 -1.17 -14.57
C LEU A 268 -3.69 -1.04 -16.06
N LEU A 269 -3.97 -2.06 -16.87
CA LEU A 269 -3.75 -2.02 -18.31
C LEU A 269 -4.53 -0.89 -19.00
N ASP A 270 -5.78 -0.67 -18.60
CA ASP A 270 -6.60 0.38 -19.18
C ASP A 270 -6.26 1.76 -18.61
N GLY A 271 -6.03 1.86 -17.30
CA GLY A 271 -5.62 3.10 -16.66
C GLY A 271 -4.26 3.61 -17.13
N GLN A 272 -3.31 2.72 -17.38
CA GLN A 272 -1.97 3.07 -17.86
C GLN A 272 -2.01 3.83 -19.21
N LYS A 273 -2.84 3.38 -20.16
CA LYS A 273 -2.97 4.01 -21.47
C LYS A 273 -3.49 5.44 -21.37
N ALA A 274 -4.40 5.70 -20.44
CA ALA A 274 -4.92 7.04 -20.18
C ALA A 274 -3.89 7.88 -19.43
N TRP A 275 -3.24 7.31 -18.42
CA TRP A 275 -2.24 7.99 -17.59
C TRP A 275 -1.01 8.43 -18.37
N ALA A 276 -0.53 7.61 -19.31
CA ALA A 276 0.59 7.96 -20.18
C ALA A 276 0.32 9.20 -21.05
N LYS A 277 -0.95 9.53 -21.31
CA LYS A 277 -1.37 10.72 -22.09
C LYS A 277 -1.50 11.98 -21.23
N VAL A 278 -1.60 11.85 -19.91
CA VAL A 278 -1.58 12.99 -18.98
C VAL A 278 -0.21 13.66 -19.08
N SER A 279 -0.14 14.99 -19.10
CA SER A 279 1.14 15.71 -19.21
C SER A 279 2.04 15.44 -17.99
N LEU A 280 3.37 15.50 -18.17
CA LEU A 280 4.30 15.28 -17.05
C LEU A 280 4.07 16.31 -15.94
N GLU A 281 3.74 17.54 -16.29
CA GLU A 281 3.41 18.64 -15.38
C GLU A 281 2.19 18.31 -14.51
N GLU A 282 1.10 17.81 -15.10
CA GLU A 282 -0.09 17.38 -14.35
C GLU A 282 0.22 16.19 -13.45
N ARG A 283 1.05 15.23 -13.89
CA ARG A 283 1.50 14.13 -13.04
C ARG A 283 2.31 14.64 -11.85
N ILE A 284 3.21 15.61 -12.06
CA ILE A 284 3.98 16.26 -10.99
C ILE A 284 3.07 16.94 -9.97
N ILE A 285 2.05 17.67 -10.42
CA ILE A 285 1.09 18.34 -9.52
C ILE A 285 0.41 17.33 -8.59
N LYS A 286 -0.09 16.22 -9.15
CA LYS A 286 -0.73 15.15 -8.37
C LYS A 286 0.22 14.48 -7.38
N ILE A 287 1.47 14.22 -7.81
CA ILE A 287 2.49 13.63 -6.95
C ILE A 287 2.91 14.58 -5.80
N LYS A 288 2.96 15.90 -6.04
CA LYS A 288 3.21 16.88 -4.98
C LYS A 288 2.04 16.97 -3.99
N ALA A 289 0.81 16.92 -4.47
CA ALA A 289 -0.37 16.85 -3.60
C ALA A 289 -0.34 15.60 -2.68
N PHE A 290 0.21 14.47 -3.15
CA PHE A 290 0.44 13.31 -2.28
C PHE A 290 1.45 13.61 -1.16
N ALA A 291 2.54 14.33 -1.44
CA ALA A 291 3.49 14.74 -0.41
C ALA A 291 2.86 15.69 0.63
N ASP A 292 2.02 16.63 0.19
CA ASP A 292 1.30 17.54 1.08
C ASP A 292 0.33 16.77 1.99
N LEU A 293 -0.31 15.72 1.47
CA LEU A 293 -1.20 14.85 2.24
C LEU A 293 -0.46 13.98 3.25
N LEU A 294 0.74 13.49 2.92
CA LEU A 294 1.60 12.78 3.87
C LEU A 294 1.96 13.68 5.05
N GLU A 295 2.26 14.95 4.80
CA GLU A 295 2.54 15.92 5.87
C GLU A 295 1.28 16.19 6.71
N ALA A 296 0.15 16.42 6.06
CA ALA A 296 -1.12 16.72 6.73
C ALA A 296 -1.63 15.57 7.62
N GLU A 297 -1.37 14.31 7.25
CA GLU A 297 -1.83 13.13 8.00
C GLU A 297 -0.69 12.42 8.76
N LYS A 298 0.49 13.04 8.86
CA LYS A 298 1.74 12.43 9.39
C LYS A 298 1.57 11.68 10.71
N GLU A 299 0.86 12.26 11.68
CA GLU A 299 0.69 11.64 13.00
C GLU A 299 -0.10 10.33 12.92
N ARG A 300 -1.23 10.33 12.19
CA ARG A 300 -2.04 9.13 11.96
C ARG A 300 -1.23 8.04 11.24
N LEU A 301 -0.49 8.44 10.20
CA LEU A 301 0.35 7.52 9.43
C LEU A 301 1.50 6.93 10.28
N ALA A 302 2.11 7.75 11.15
CA ALA A 302 3.17 7.31 12.04
C ALA A 302 2.66 6.33 13.09
N GLU A 303 1.46 6.57 13.65
CA GLU A 303 0.82 5.66 14.60
C GLU A 303 0.51 4.29 13.98
N ILE A 304 -0.02 4.26 12.75
CA ILE A 304 -0.29 3.03 12.01
C ILE A 304 1.01 2.27 11.78
N LEU A 305 2.03 2.93 11.23
CA LEU A 305 3.33 2.33 10.94
C LEU A 305 3.98 1.76 12.20
N THR A 306 4.00 2.51 13.29
CA THR A 306 4.51 2.04 14.59
C THR A 306 3.72 0.85 15.11
N SER A 307 2.39 0.85 14.94
CA SER A 307 1.55 -0.24 15.44
C SER A 307 1.74 -1.56 14.70
N GLU A 308 2.01 -1.54 13.38
CA GLU A 308 2.16 -2.77 12.59
C GLU A 308 3.62 -3.22 12.42
N VAL A 309 4.59 -2.29 12.43
CA VAL A 309 6.02 -2.60 12.23
C VAL A 309 6.81 -2.63 13.54
N GLY A 310 6.37 -1.93 14.59
CA GLY A 310 7.01 -1.97 15.92
C GLY A 310 8.12 -0.94 16.16
N LYS A 311 8.45 -0.12 15.16
CA LYS A 311 9.46 0.96 15.32
C LYS A 311 8.92 2.11 16.17
N PRO A 312 9.76 2.80 16.96
CA PRO A 312 9.32 3.94 17.77
C PRO A 312 8.62 5.03 16.96
N LEU A 313 7.64 5.69 17.58
CA LEU A 313 6.78 6.69 16.91
C LEU A 313 7.59 7.82 16.26
N GLN A 314 8.65 8.28 16.93
CA GLN A 314 9.53 9.30 16.36
C GLN A 314 10.25 8.82 15.09
N GLN A 315 10.64 7.54 15.02
CA GLN A 315 11.28 6.97 13.83
C GLN A 315 10.28 6.79 12.68
N SER A 316 9.02 6.45 12.97
CA SER A 316 7.94 6.47 11.98
C SER A 316 7.69 7.87 11.40
N ARG A 317 7.69 8.92 12.23
CA ARG A 317 7.61 10.32 11.75
C ARG A 317 8.80 10.68 10.86
N ASN A 318 10.01 10.27 11.24
CA ASN A 318 11.21 10.51 10.46
C ASN A 318 11.13 9.83 9.08
N GLU A 319 10.59 8.61 9.01
CA GLU A 319 10.38 7.90 7.75
C GLU A 319 9.45 8.69 6.81
N ILE A 320 8.32 9.17 7.32
CA ILE A 320 7.35 9.96 6.54
C ILE A 320 7.99 11.26 6.04
N ASN A 321 8.72 11.97 6.91
CA ASN A 321 9.48 13.17 6.51
C ASN A 321 10.51 12.85 5.41
N GLY A 322 11.20 11.71 5.53
CA GLY A 322 12.13 11.23 4.51
C GLY A 322 11.43 10.94 3.17
N ALA A 323 10.24 10.34 3.21
CA ALA A 323 9.45 10.05 2.02
C ALA A 323 9.00 11.34 1.31
N ILE A 324 8.52 12.33 2.07
CA ILE A 324 8.16 13.67 1.57
C ILE A 324 9.37 14.32 0.88
N SER A 325 10.54 14.30 1.53
CA SER A 325 11.78 14.84 0.98
C SER A 325 12.17 14.18 -0.35
N ARG A 326 12.06 12.84 -0.43
CA ARG A 326 12.32 12.09 -1.67
C ARG A 326 11.33 12.43 -2.78
N ILE A 327 10.03 12.47 -2.47
CA ILE A 327 8.98 12.83 -3.43
C ILE A 327 9.24 14.23 -4.00
N ASN A 328 9.57 15.20 -3.14
CA ASN A 328 9.84 16.57 -3.54
C ASN A 328 11.07 16.67 -4.45
N TRP A 329 12.14 15.93 -4.14
CA TRP A 329 13.33 15.91 -5.00
C TRP A 329 13.02 15.25 -6.36
N LEU A 330 12.38 14.08 -6.36
CA LEU A 330 12.07 13.32 -7.58
C LEU A 330 11.13 14.13 -8.50
N SER A 331 10.03 14.65 -7.96
CA SER A 331 9.07 15.45 -8.71
C SER A 331 9.65 16.79 -9.19
N GLY A 332 10.49 17.42 -8.37
CA GLY A 332 11.19 18.66 -8.73
C GLY A 332 12.22 18.50 -9.86
N ASN A 333 12.74 17.29 -10.07
CA ASN A 333 13.71 16.99 -11.11
C ASN A 333 13.14 16.18 -12.28
N ALA A 334 11.88 15.73 -12.20
CA ALA A 334 11.26 14.86 -13.20
C ALA A 334 11.25 15.49 -14.61
N LEU A 335 10.89 16.77 -14.72
CA LEU A 335 10.93 17.50 -16.00
C LEU A 335 12.31 17.43 -16.63
N LYS A 336 13.36 17.72 -15.86
CA LYS A 336 14.75 17.70 -16.36
C LYS A 336 15.15 16.31 -16.88
N TYR A 337 14.84 15.25 -16.13
CA TYR A 337 15.37 13.91 -16.43
C TYR A 337 14.51 13.07 -17.37
N LEU A 338 13.23 13.43 -17.56
CA LEU A 338 12.29 12.76 -18.46
C LEU A 338 11.99 13.57 -19.75
N SER A 339 12.54 14.79 -19.88
CA SER A 339 12.47 15.53 -21.14
C SER A 339 13.31 14.86 -22.23
N GLU A 340 12.94 15.13 -23.47
CA GLU A 340 13.72 14.75 -24.65
C GLU A 340 15.13 15.32 -24.60
N GLU A 341 16.12 14.53 -25.01
CA GLU A 341 17.51 14.97 -25.17
C GLU A 341 17.85 15.11 -26.65
N VAL A 342 18.19 16.32 -27.09
CA VAL A 342 18.70 16.58 -28.44
C VAL A 342 20.18 16.26 -28.48
N MET A 343 20.55 15.25 -29.28
CA MET A 343 21.94 14.81 -29.43
C MET A 343 22.64 15.52 -30.60
N PHE A 344 21.88 15.78 -31.66
CA PHE A 344 22.35 16.45 -32.87
C PHE A 344 21.20 17.22 -33.52
N GLN A 345 21.50 18.38 -34.12
CA GLN A 345 20.53 19.15 -34.89
C GLN A 345 21.26 19.97 -35.97
N ASP A 346 20.87 19.81 -37.23
CA ASP A 346 21.22 20.69 -38.36
C ASP A 346 19.99 21.08 -39.19
N GLU A 347 20.20 21.67 -40.38
CA GLU A 347 19.12 22.12 -41.27
C GLU A 347 18.27 20.97 -41.85
N ASN A 348 18.74 19.72 -41.81
CA ASN A 348 18.11 18.56 -42.43
C ASN A 348 17.67 17.49 -41.42
N ILE A 349 18.34 17.35 -40.27
CA ILE A 349 18.10 16.27 -39.33
C ILE A 349 18.22 16.73 -37.87
N THR A 350 17.26 16.28 -37.06
CA THR A 350 17.33 16.33 -35.60
C THR A 350 17.36 14.91 -35.05
N GLU A 351 18.37 14.61 -34.22
CA GLU A 351 18.50 13.34 -33.53
C GLU A 351 18.19 13.53 -32.06
N VAL A 352 17.21 12.78 -31.57
CA VAL A 352 16.69 12.94 -30.21
C VAL A 352 16.50 11.62 -29.50
N ILE A 353 16.74 11.61 -28.20
CA ILE A 353 16.42 10.51 -27.29
C ILE A 353 15.12 10.87 -26.55
N ARG A 354 14.11 9.99 -26.64
CA ARG A 354 12.86 10.09 -25.87
C ARG A 354 12.75 8.98 -24.83
N TYR A 355 12.03 9.32 -23.76
CA TYR A 355 11.74 8.45 -22.63
C TYR A 355 10.25 8.13 -22.58
N GLU A 356 9.89 6.91 -22.97
CA GLU A 356 8.50 6.43 -22.98
C GLU A 356 8.25 5.54 -21.74
N PRO A 357 7.05 5.47 -21.15
CA PRO A 357 6.79 4.57 -20.02
C PRO A 357 7.05 3.10 -20.38
N LEU A 358 7.43 2.29 -19.39
CA LEU A 358 7.47 0.83 -19.54
C LEU A 358 6.07 0.27 -19.83
N GLY A 359 5.08 0.67 -19.03
CA GLY A 359 3.71 0.16 -19.08
C GLY A 359 3.18 -0.09 -17.66
N VAL A 360 2.76 -1.32 -17.36
CA VAL A 360 2.31 -1.73 -16.02
C VAL A 360 3.45 -2.45 -15.29
N ILE A 361 3.90 -1.91 -14.15
CA ILE A 361 5.02 -2.49 -13.38
C ILE A 361 4.55 -3.09 -12.06
N ALA A 362 5.27 -4.09 -11.56
CA ALA A 362 5.14 -4.56 -10.18
C ALA A 362 6.16 -3.86 -9.28
N ASN A 363 5.69 -3.32 -8.15
CA ASN A 363 6.54 -2.94 -7.03
C ASN A 363 6.23 -3.86 -5.84
N ILE A 364 7.18 -4.73 -5.51
CA ILE A 364 7.09 -5.66 -4.37
C ILE A 364 8.03 -5.13 -3.28
N SER A 365 7.46 -4.53 -2.23
CA SER A 365 8.19 -3.73 -1.25
C SER A 365 8.40 -4.46 0.08
N ALA A 366 9.53 -4.14 0.74
CA ALA A 366 9.84 -4.58 2.09
C ALA A 366 9.00 -3.83 3.15
N TRP A 367 8.97 -4.39 4.36
CA TRP A 367 8.22 -3.86 5.53
C TRP A 367 9.02 -2.91 6.41
N ASN A 368 10.35 -2.88 6.28
CA ASN A 368 11.21 -2.19 7.23
C ASN A 368 11.19 -0.68 7.07
N TYR A 369 11.02 -0.17 5.85
CA TYR A 369 10.71 1.23 5.56
C TYR A 369 9.68 1.33 4.42
N PRO A 370 8.41 0.98 4.68
CA PRO A 370 7.40 0.81 3.63
C PRO A 370 7.09 2.09 2.86
N TYR A 371 7.22 3.28 3.48
CA TYR A 371 7.10 4.54 2.74
C TYR A 371 8.34 4.77 1.88
N LEU A 372 9.55 4.68 2.46
CA LEU A 372 10.79 5.02 1.75
C LEU A 372 11.09 4.08 0.59
N VAL A 373 10.96 2.77 0.80
CA VAL A 373 11.22 1.75 -0.23
C VAL A 373 10.15 1.81 -1.32
N GLY A 374 8.89 2.02 -0.95
CA GLY A 374 7.81 2.22 -1.91
C GLY A 374 8.03 3.45 -2.79
N VAL A 375 8.26 4.63 -2.19
CA VAL A 375 8.40 5.89 -2.96
C VAL A 375 9.60 5.89 -3.89
N ASN A 376 10.65 5.12 -3.58
CA ASN A 376 11.80 4.94 -4.47
C ASN A 376 11.40 4.34 -5.83
N VAL A 377 10.28 3.60 -5.88
CA VAL A 377 9.82 2.87 -7.06
C VAL A 377 8.56 3.50 -7.65
N PHE A 378 7.47 3.57 -6.89
CA PHE A 378 6.18 3.96 -7.48
C PHE A 378 6.11 5.43 -7.89
N ILE A 379 6.84 6.33 -7.21
CA ILE A 379 6.87 7.76 -7.57
C ILE A 379 7.52 7.98 -8.94
N PRO A 380 8.77 7.55 -9.20
CA PRO A 380 9.36 7.71 -10.53
C PRO A 380 8.60 6.90 -11.60
N ALA A 381 8.00 5.76 -11.26
CA ALA A 381 7.13 5.02 -12.18
C ALA A 381 5.92 5.85 -12.62
N LEU A 382 5.17 6.42 -11.66
CA LEU A 382 4.00 7.26 -11.94
C LEU A 382 4.39 8.53 -12.69
N LEU A 383 5.48 9.20 -12.31
CA LEU A 383 6.01 10.38 -13.00
C LEU A 383 6.34 10.08 -14.47
N SER A 384 6.86 8.89 -14.75
CA SER A 384 7.20 8.45 -16.11
C SER A 384 5.99 7.99 -16.95
N GLY A 385 4.78 7.94 -16.37
CA GLY A 385 3.55 7.54 -17.07
C GLY A 385 3.22 6.04 -16.97
N ASN A 386 3.81 5.31 -16.02
CA ASN A 386 3.49 3.91 -15.76
C ASN A 386 2.29 3.77 -14.82
N ALA A 387 1.64 2.61 -14.85
CA ALA A 387 0.73 2.16 -13.80
C ALA A 387 1.44 1.14 -12.89
N VAL A 388 1.02 1.06 -11.63
CA VAL A 388 1.73 0.32 -10.58
C VAL A 388 0.83 -0.71 -9.91
N ALA A 389 1.23 -1.98 -10.01
CA ALA A 389 0.77 -3.05 -9.13
C ALA A 389 1.67 -3.08 -7.89
N TYR A 390 1.21 -2.51 -6.79
CA TYR A 390 1.97 -2.38 -5.56
C TYR A 390 1.64 -3.51 -4.59
N LYS A 391 2.61 -4.39 -4.32
CA LYS A 391 2.52 -5.40 -3.27
C LYS A 391 3.33 -4.92 -2.06
N PRO A 392 2.69 -4.36 -1.01
CA PRO A 392 3.38 -4.17 0.26
C PRO A 392 3.71 -5.54 0.88
N SER A 393 4.69 -5.56 1.78
CA SER A 393 4.86 -6.73 2.64
C SER A 393 3.64 -6.93 3.53
N GLU A 394 3.35 -8.19 3.82
CA GLU A 394 2.32 -8.62 4.76
C GLU A 394 2.44 -7.95 6.14
N TYR A 395 3.66 -7.56 6.55
CA TYR A 395 3.93 -6.86 7.83
C TYR A 395 3.74 -5.34 7.77
N ALA A 396 3.41 -4.78 6.60
CA ALA A 396 3.17 -3.34 6.40
C ALA A 396 1.93 -3.08 5.51
N SER A 397 0.94 -3.96 5.60
CA SER A 397 -0.24 -3.95 4.73
C SER A 397 -1.14 -2.74 4.98
N LEU A 398 -1.26 -2.28 6.24
CA LEU A 398 -2.07 -1.11 6.58
C LEU A 398 -1.42 0.15 6.01
N THR A 399 -0.11 0.31 6.18
CA THR A 399 0.65 1.39 5.53
C THR A 399 0.47 1.36 4.01
N GLY A 400 0.50 0.17 3.38
CA GLY A 400 0.28 0.06 1.94
C GLY A 400 -1.10 0.56 1.48
N LEU A 401 -2.14 0.29 2.25
CA LEU A 401 -3.51 0.79 1.97
C LEU A 401 -3.63 2.29 2.23
N GLU A 402 -2.94 2.83 3.22
CA GLU A 402 -2.87 4.28 3.46
C GLU A 402 -2.18 5.03 2.32
N ILE A 403 -1.12 4.45 1.74
CA ILE A 403 -0.46 4.98 0.53
C ILE A 403 -1.46 5.07 -0.63
N GLU A 404 -2.20 3.98 -0.91
CA GLU A 404 -3.21 3.98 -1.97
C GLU A 404 -4.31 5.02 -1.72
N ARG A 405 -4.80 5.11 -0.48
CA ARG A 405 -5.84 6.07 -0.09
C ARG A 405 -5.39 7.50 -0.39
N LEU A 406 -4.16 7.85 0.00
CA LEU A 406 -3.62 9.18 -0.19
C LEU A 406 -3.25 9.49 -1.64
N LEU A 407 -2.79 8.52 -2.42
CA LEU A 407 -2.59 8.69 -3.86
C LEU A 407 -3.92 8.98 -4.58
N VAL A 408 -4.98 8.24 -4.25
CA VAL A 408 -6.33 8.49 -4.78
C VAL A 408 -6.81 9.88 -4.37
N LYS A 409 -6.63 10.27 -3.10
CA LYS A 409 -6.99 11.60 -2.60
C LYS A 409 -6.17 12.72 -3.28
N ALA A 410 -4.93 12.45 -3.67
CA ALA A 410 -4.09 13.36 -4.47
C ALA A 410 -4.51 13.44 -5.95
N GLY A 411 -5.50 12.67 -6.37
CA GLY A 411 -6.04 12.65 -7.72
C GLY A 411 -5.32 11.72 -8.69
N ILE A 412 -4.55 10.74 -8.18
CA ILE A 412 -4.09 9.60 -8.98
C ILE A 412 -5.30 8.71 -9.26
N PRO A 413 -5.59 8.35 -10.52
CA PRO A 413 -6.73 7.50 -10.83
C PRO A 413 -6.63 6.13 -10.16
N THR A 414 -7.76 5.61 -9.70
CA THR A 414 -7.84 4.31 -9.01
C THR A 414 -7.41 3.14 -9.90
N ASN A 415 -7.46 3.30 -11.22
CA ASN A 415 -6.98 2.30 -12.17
C ASN A 415 -5.51 2.48 -12.59
N VAL A 416 -4.74 3.36 -11.93
CA VAL A 416 -3.31 3.59 -12.20
C VAL A 416 -2.41 3.05 -11.09
N PHE A 417 -2.93 2.95 -9.87
CA PHE A 417 -2.24 2.36 -8.73
C PHE A 417 -3.17 1.36 -8.05
N GLN A 418 -2.73 0.12 -7.87
CA GLN A 418 -3.51 -0.93 -7.22
C GLN A 418 -2.65 -1.68 -6.20
N VAL A 419 -3.14 -1.73 -4.96
CA VAL A 419 -2.52 -2.57 -3.91
C VAL A 419 -2.86 -4.04 -4.14
N MET A 420 -1.87 -4.92 -4.03
CA MET A 420 -2.00 -6.38 -4.08
C MET A 420 -1.71 -6.95 -2.69
N LEU A 421 -2.75 -7.18 -1.89
CA LEU A 421 -2.65 -7.63 -0.50
C LEU A 421 -2.41 -9.14 -0.39
N GLY A 422 -1.49 -9.54 0.49
CA GLY A 422 -1.27 -10.94 0.86
C GLY A 422 0.21 -11.28 1.00
N GLY A 423 0.52 -12.56 1.17
CA GLY A 423 1.88 -13.09 1.40
C GLY A 423 2.57 -13.58 0.13
N ALA A 424 3.34 -14.67 0.25
CA ALA A 424 4.10 -15.26 -0.84
C ALA A 424 3.25 -15.69 -2.05
N GLU A 425 2.06 -16.25 -1.82
CA GLU A 425 1.14 -16.71 -2.88
C GLU A 425 0.71 -15.56 -3.81
N THR A 426 0.30 -14.43 -3.23
CA THR A 426 0.00 -13.19 -3.98
C THR A 426 1.20 -12.71 -4.78
N GLY A 427 2.41 -12.84 -4.20
CA GLY A 427 3.66 -12.55 -4.91
C GLY A 427 3.85 -13.45 -6.13
N GLU A 428 3.67 -14.76 -5.98
CA GLU A 428 3.79 -15.72 -7.06
C GLU A 428 2.79 -15.45 -8.20
N GLU A 429 1.54 -15.12 -7.89
CA GLU A 429 0.56 -14.74 -8.91
C GLU A 429 0.96 -13.47 -9.66
N LEU A 430 1.49 -12.47 -8.95
CA LEU A 430 2.00 -11.24 -9.56
C LEU A 430 3.17 -11.53 -10.52
N LEU A 431 4.05 -12.48 -10.16
CA LEU A 431 5.14 -12.93 -11.03
C LEU A 431 4.66 -13.70 -12.27
N ARG A 432 3.41 -14.19 -12.31
CA ARG A 432 2.85 -14.85 -13.52
C ARG A 432 2.25 -13.86 -14.52
N LEU A 433 1.77 -12.72 -14.06
CA LEU A 433 1.17 -11.70 -14.94
C LEU A 433 2.15 -11.18 -16.00
N PRO A 434 1.69 -10.76 -17.19
CA PRO A 434 2.57 -10.16 -18.20
C PRO A 434 2.80 -8.68 -17.92
N LEU A 435 3.57 -8.37 -16.87
CA LEU A 435 3.95 -7.00 -16.49
C LEU A 435 5.18 -6.52 -17.27
N ASP A 436 5.28 -5.20 -17.46
CA ASP A 436 6.35 -4.52 -18.20
C ASP A 436 7.61 -4.27 -17.36
N GLY A 437 7.58 -4.56 -16.06
CA GLY A 437 8.74 -4.49 -15.18
C GLY A 437 8.47 -5.00 -13.76
N TYR A 438 9.51 -5.47 -13.09
CA TYR A 438 9.46 -6.03 -11.73
C TYR A 438 10.52 -5.37 -10.84
N PHE A 439 10.07 -4.74 -9.77
CA PHE A 439 10.92 -3.99 -8.86
C PHE A 439 10.73 -4.54 -7.45
N PHE A 440 11.76 -5.21 -6.94
CA PHE A 440 11.73 -5.91 -5.66
C PHE A 440 12.75 -5.34 -4.69
N THR A 441 12.33 -5.17 -3.45
CA THR A 441 13.23 -4.91 -2.32
C THR A 441 13.01 -5.96 -1.24
N GLY A 442 14.07 -6.64 -0.79
CA GLY A 442 13.97 -7.67 0.26
C GLY A 442 15.17 -8.62 0.30
N SER A 443 14.98 -9.87 0.70
CA SER A 443 16.10 -10.81 0.89
C SER A 443 16.73 -11.27 -0.43
N TYR A 444 18.04 -11.57 -0.39
CA TYR A 444 18.76 -12.11 -1.56
C TYR A 444 18.09 -13.37 -2.15
N LYS A 445 17.69 -14.31 -1.30
CA LYS A 445 17.01 -15.56 -1.70
C LYS A 445 15.73 -15.27 -2.48
N THR A 446 14.91 -14.33 -2.01
CA THR A 446 13.68 -13.93 -2.69
C THR A 446 13.97 -13.18 -3.99
N GLY A 447 14.97 -12.31 -4.02
CA GLY A 447 15.39 -11.58 -5.22
C GLY A 447 15.84 -12.54 -6.33
N GLN A 448 16.68 -13.52 -6.00
CA GLN A 448 17.12 -14.56 -6.93
C GLN A 448 15.93 -15.37 -7.48
N TYR A 449 14.98 -15.72 -6.61
CA TYR A 449 13.75 -16.42 -7.02
C TYR A 449 12.93 -15.60 -8.01
N ILE A 450 12.65 -14.33 -7.68
CA ILE A 450 11.89 -13.41 -8.54
C ILE A 450 12.58 -13.26 -9.89
N TYR A 451 13.88 -12.95 -9.89
CA TYR A 451 14.63 -12.75 -11.12
C TYR A 451 14.59 -13.98 -12.03
N THR A 452 14.80 -15.17 -11.48
CA THR A 452 14.73 -16.44 -12.23
C THR A 452 13.35 -16.65 -12.86
N LYS A 453 12.28 -16.31 -12.13
CA LYS A 453 10.90 -16.47 -12.60
C LYS A 453 10.53 -15.50 -13.72
N VAL A 454 11.03 -14.27 -13.68
CA VAL A 454 10.64 -13.22 -14.65
C VAL A 454 11.63 -13.07 -15.81
N ALA A 455 12.85 -13.59 -15.69
CA ALA A 455 13.87 -13.49 -16.74
C ALA A 455 13.39 -13.96 -18.13
N PRO A 456 12.62 -15.07 -18.29
CA PRO A 456 12.10 -15.47 -19.59
C PRO A 456 11.19 -14.45 -20.28
N LYS A 457 10.67 -13.46 -19.54
CA LYS A 457 9.81 -12.40 -20.08
C LYS A 457 10.58 -11.26 -20.74
N MET A 458 11.90 -11.19 -20.54
CA MET A 458 12.77 -10.16 -21.10
C MET A 458 12.33 -8.71 -20.78
N VAL A 459 11.68 -8.52 -19.63
CA VAL A 459 11.32 -7.20 -19.09
C VAL A 459 12.32 -6.73 -18.05
N ILE A 460 12.30 -5.43 -17.72
CA ILE A 460 13.17 -4.88 -16.69
C ILE A 460 12.86 -5.56 -15.34
N CYS A 461 13.90 -6.08 -14.71
CA CYS A 461 13.85 -6.49 -13.31
C CYS A 461 14.88 -5.66 -12.56
N GLN A 462 14.55 -5.25 -11.35
CA GLN A 462 15.47 -4.60 -10.41
C GLN A 462 15.27 -5.22 -9.04
N CYS A 463 16.39 -5.49 -8.38
CA CYS A 463 16.43 -6.08 -7.06
C CYS A 463 17.32 -5.23 -6.15
N GLU A 464 16.75 -4.71 -5.07
CA GLU A 464 17.47 -4.11 -3.95
C GLU A 464 17.48 -5.11 -2.79
N LEU A 465 18.64 -5.68 -2.50
CA LEU A 465 18.75 -6.83 -1.61
C LEU A 465 19.54 -6.47 -0.34
N GLY A 466 19.69 -7.47 0.55
CA GLY A 466 20.38 -7.30 1.82
C GLY A 466 21.85 -6.90 1.71
N GLY A 467 22.40 -6.54 2.86
CA GLY A 467 23.78 -6.11 3.02
C GLY A 467 24.51 -6.88 4.12
N LYS A 468 25.81 -6.59 4.25
CA LYS A 468 26.59 -6.87 5.46
C LYS A 468 27.59 -5.73 5.65
N ASP A 469 27.00 -4.55 5.68
CA ASP A 469 27.66 -3.27 5.41
C ASP A 469 28.76 -2.99 6.44
N PRO A 470 30.01 -2.91 5.98
CA PRO A 470 31.14 -2.71 6.87
C PRO A 470 31.39 -1.23 7.16
N LEU A 471 31.88 -0.95 8.35
CA LEU A 471 32.34 0.37 8.77
C LEU A 471 33.77 0.29 9.31
N TYR A 472 34.65 1.20 8.89
CA TYR A 472 36.00 1.30 9.42
C TYR A 472 36.23 2.63 10.14
N VAL A 473 36.73 2.56 11.37
CA VAL A 473 37.17 3.70 12.19
C VAL A 473 38.71 3.70 12.21
N THR A 474 39.33 4.70 11.58
CA THR A 474 40.79 4.82 11.41
C THR A 474 41.50 5.20 12.72
N ASP A 475 42.83 5.32 12.73
CA ASP A 475 43.58 5.78 13.92
C ASP A 475 43.58 7.29 14.15
N ASP A 476 43.09 8.07 13.19
CA ASP A 476 43.19 9.53 13.20
C ASP A 476 41.90 10.24 13.64
N ILE A 477 40.90 9.52 14.18
CA ILE A 477 39.72 10.20 14.74
C ILE A 477 40.04 10.97 16.01
N GLU A 478 39.62 12.24 16.04
CA GLU A 478 39.85 13.14 17.17
C GLU A 478 38.76 13.01 18.24
N ASN A 479 37.50 12.81 17.83
CA ASN A 479 36.35 12.71 18.73
C ASN A 479 35.75 11.31 18.71
N VAL A 480 36.40 10.40 19.42
CA VAL A 480 35.98 8.99 19.55
C VAL A 480 34.54 8.87 20.05
N GLY A 481 34.11 9.71 20.99
CA GLY A 481 32.74 9.67 21.53
C GLY A 481 31.68 10.01 20.49
N ALA A 482 31.90 11.05 19.68
CA ALA A 482 30.96 11.41 18.61
C ALA A 482 30.91 10.36 17.50
N VAL A 483 32.08 9.77 17.15
CA VAL A 483 32.14 8.68 16.17
C VAL A 483 31.37 7.47 16.70
N ALA A 484 31.64 7.03 17.93
CA ALA A 484 30.92 5.92 18.56
C ALA A 484 29.41 6.15 18.62
N ALA A 485 28.95 7.37 18.90
CA ALA A 485 27.52 7.67 18.93
C ALA A 485 26.86 7.58 17.54
N GLY A 486 27.50 8.16 16.52
CA GLY A 486 27.00 8.13 15.14
C GLY A 486 27.01 6.73 14.52
N THR A 487 28.03 5.92 14.82
CA THR A 487 28.08 4.53 14.34
C THR A 487 27.16 3.60 15.12
N ALA A 488 26.89 3.88 16.39
CA ALA A 488 25.86 3.18 17.16
C ALA A 488 24.49 3.47 16.56
N ASP A 489 24.12 4.74 16.34
CA ASP A 489 22.86 5.11 15.69
C ASP A 489 22.72 4.39 14.33
N GLY A 490 23.76 4.41 13.49
CA GLY A 490 23.75 3.70 12.20
C GLY A 490 23.66 2.17 12.27
N ALA A 491 23.96 1.54 13.41
CA ALA A 491 23.81 0.10 13.61
C ALA A 491 22.44 -0.28 14.21
N PHE A 492 21.82 0.62 14.99
CA PHE A 492 20.66 0.30 15.82
C PHE A 492 19.39 1.08 15.50
N TYR A 493 19.45 2.11 14.65
CA TYR A 493 18.24 2.82 14.19
C TYR A 493 17.26 1.83 13.55
N ASN A 494 15.97 1.94 13.87
CA ASN A 494 14.94 0.96 13.51
C ASN A 494 15.25 -0.48 14.00
N ASN A 495 15.89 -0.61 15.18
CA ASN A 495 16.42 -1.86 15.72
C ASN A 495 17.43 -2.55 14.79
N GLY A 496 18.18 -1.81 13.96
CA GLY A 496 19.08 -2.40 12.96
C GLY A 496 18.35 -3.09 11.80
N GLN A 497 17.02 -2.96 11.70
CA GLN A 497 16.23 -3.51 10.59
C GLN A 497 16.29 -2.56 9.37
N SER A 498 17.48 -2.33 8.84
CA SER A 498 17.74 -1.50 7.67
C SER A 498 18.67 -2.25 6.73
N CYS A 499 18.39 -2.22 5.42
CA CYS A 499 19.30 -2.84 4.45
C CYS A 499 20.68 -2.18 4.44
N CYS A 500 20.77 -0.91 4.85
CA CYS A 500 22.03 -0.17 4.99
C CYS A 500 22.42 0.12 6.44
N ALA A 501 21.88 -0.65 7.39
CA ALA A 501 22.40 -0.64 8.76
C ALA A 501 23.86 -1.05 8.75
N VAL A 502 24.65 -0.48 9.66
CA VAL A 502 26.01 -0.94 9.91
C VAL A 502 25.92 -2.31 10.56
N GLU A 503 26.51 -3.31 9.89
CA GLU A 503 26.37 -4.72 10.29
C GLU A 503 27.68 -5.29 10.86
N ARG A 504 28.81 -4.63 10.61
CA ARG A 504 30.16 -5.00 11.11
C ARG A 504 31.04 -3.78 11.25
N ILE A 505 31.71 -3.64 12.39
CA ILE A 505 32.59 -2.49 12.65
C ILE A 505 34.03 -2.97 12.82
N TYR A 506 34.94 -2.34 12.09
CA TYR A 506 36.38 -2.49 12.23
C TYR A 506 36.94 -1.20 12.83
N VAL A 507 37.81 -1.31 13.82
CA VAL A 507 38.38 -0.15 14.50
C VAL A 507 39.88 -0.34 14.61
N HIS A 508 40.64 0.71 14.27
CA HIS A 508 42.09 0.65 14.38
C HIS A 508 42.51 0.40 15.84
N GLU A 509 43.47 -0.50 16.07
CA GLU A 509 43.92 -0.91 17.40
C GLU A 509 44.31 0.24 18.35
N LYS A 510 44.81 1.36 17.82
CA LYS A 510 45.23 2.54 18.62
C LYS A 510 44.07 3.24 19.34
N VAL A 511 42.85 3.10 18.82
CA VAL A 511 41.64 3.78 19.33
C VAL A 511 40.55 2.78 19.71
N TYR A 512 40.81 1.47 19.57
CA TYR A 512 39.85 0.39 19.77
C TYR A 512 39.20 0.43 21.16
N ASP A 513 40.00 0.44 22.24
CA ASP A 513 39.47 0.37 23.61
C ASP A 513 38.61 1.60 23.94
N ALA A 514 39.10 2.81 23.63
CA ALA A 514 38.37 4.04 23.86
C ALA A 514 37.06 4.12 23.07
N TYR A 515 37.07 3.60 21.83
CA TYR A 515 35.88 3.53 20.99
C TYR A 515 34.87 2.51 21.54
N LEU A 516 35.34 1.33 21.95
CA LEU A 516 34.49 0.27 22.46
C LEU A 516 33.75 0.71 23.74
N ASP A 517 34.47 1.35 24.66
CA ASP A 517 33.88 1.91 25.88
C ASP A 517 32.84 2.98 25.58
N ALA A 518 33.14 3.90 24.66
CA ALA A 518 32.21 4.95 24.25
C ALA A 518 30.96 4.38 23.57
N PHE A 519 31.13 3.37 22.71
CA PHE A 519 30.05 2.72 21.98
C PHE A 519 29.11 1.97 22.92
N VAL A 520 29.65 1.17 23.84
CA VAL A 520 28.85 0.46 24.85
C VAL A 520 28.09 1.44 25.74
N LYS A 521 28.74 2.54 26.14
CA LYS A 521 28.10 3.59 26.94
C LYS A 521 26.94 4.25 26.19
N GLU A 522 27.10 4.55 24.91
CA GLU A 522 26.03 5.12 24.09
C GLU A 522 24.83 4.15 24.01
N VAL A 523 25.07 2.90 23.57
CA VAL A 523 24.00 1.92 23.38
C VAL A 523 23.26 1.63 24.69
N SER A 524 23.99 1.58 25.81
CA SER A 524 23.41 1.37 27.14
C SER A 524 22.56 2.55 27.64
N SER A 525 22.69 3.74 27.02
CA SER A 525 21.93 4.93 27.40
C SER A 525 20.52 4.93 26.81
N TRP A 526 20.26 4.14 25.78
CA TRP A 526 19.00 4.15 25.06
C TRP A 526 17.90 3.39 25.81
N LYS A 527 16.71 3.99 25.77
CA LYS A 527 15.52 3.39 26.34
C LYS A 527 14.90 2.41 25.34
N MET A 528 14.69 1.17 25.78
CA MET A 528 13.90 0.17 25.08
C MET A 528 12.52 0.04 25.75
N GLY A 529 11.44 -0.01 24.97
CA GLY A 529 10.10 -0.03 25.56
C GLY A 529 8.98 -0.05 24.54
N ASP A 530 7.77 0.29 24.99
CA ASP A 530 6.62 0.45 24.10
C ASP A 530 6.97 1.49 23.02
N PRO A 531 6.87 1.16 21.72
CA PRO A 531 7.19 2.08 20.64
C PRO A 531 6.42 3.41 20.66
N LYS A 532 5.29 3.49 21.38
CA LYS A 532 4.49 4.71 21.53
C LYS A 532 4.91 5.57 22.73
N GLU A 533 5.79 5.07 23.60
CA GLU A 533 6.24 5.79 24.79
C GLU A 533 7.32 6.81 24.45
N ASP A 534 7.21 8.03 25.00
CA ASP A 534 8.19 9.09 24.79
C ASP A 534 9.59 8.67 25.26
N GLY A 535 10.58 9.04 24.44
CA GLY A 535 12.00 8.76 24.67
C GLY A 535 12.43 7.32 24.39
N VAL A 536 11.54 6.41 23.98
CA VAL A 536 11.92 5.08 23.51
C VAL A 536 12.67 5.19 22.18
N TYR A 537 13.86 4.60 22.13
CA TYR A 537 14.71 4.55 20.94
C TYR A 537 14.76 3.14 20.33
N LEU A 538 14.56 2.10 21.14
CA LEU A 538 14.48 0.71 20.69
C LEU A 538 13.07 0.14 20.93
N GLY A 539 12.40 -0.24 19.86
CA GLY A 539 11.04 -0.82 19.89
C GLY A 539 11.06 -2.34 19.82
N ALA A 540 9.95 -2.93 19.38
CA ALA A 540 9.91 -4.35 19.05
C ALA A 540 10.46 -4.59 17.62
N LEU A 541 11.08 -5.75 17.41
CA LEU A 541 11.35 -6.27 16.07
C LEU A 541 10.02 -6.53 15.35
N THR A 542 10.00 -6.41 14.03
CA THR A 542 8.75 -6.57 13.28
C THR A 542 8.29 -8.03 13.20
N ARG A 543 9.23 -8.98 13.23
CA ARG A 543 8.96 -10.41 13.03
C ARG A 543 9.43 -11.23 14.23
N GLU A 544 8.55 -12.10 14.71
CA GLU A 544 8.84 -13.04 15.80
C GLU A 544 10.04 -13.95 15.50
N SER A 545 10.11 -14.49 14.29
CA SER A 545 11.17 -15.40 13.86
C SER A 545 12.58 -14.78 13.90
N GLN A 546 12.67 -13.44 13.97
CA GLN A 546 13.96 -12.76 14.07
C GLN A 546 14.61 -12.98 15.44
N LEU A 547 13.82 -13.23 16.50
CA LEU A 547 14.34 -13.47 17.86
C LEU A 547 15.25 -14.70 17.88
N ASP A 548 14.76 -15.84 17.37
CA ASP A 548 15.52 -17.10 17.34
C ASP A 548 16.81 -16.95 16.50
N PHE A 549 16.73 -16.20 15.39
CA PHE A 549 17.89 -15.95 14.53
C PHE A 549 18.98 -15.15 15.26
N LEU A 550 18.60 -14.07 15.95
CA LEU A 550 19.55 -13.24 16.70
C LEU A 550 20.16 -14.00 17.89
N GLU A 551 19.35 -14.77 18.63
CA GLU A 551 19.88 -15.62 19.71
C GLU A 551 20.90 -16.63 19.19
N ASN A 552 20.63 -17.25 18.04
CA ASN A 552 21.58 -18.18 17.42
C ASN A 552 22.88 -17.47 17.02
N GLN A 553 22.83 -16.25 16.48
CA GLN A 553 24.04 -15.48 16.17
C GLN A 553 24.86 -15.15 17.43
N VAL A 554 24.20 -14.80 18.53
CA VAL A 554 24.88 -14.56 19.82
C VAL A 554 25.53 -15.84 20.33
N GLN A 555 24.81 -16.97 20.35
CA GLN A 555 25.34 -18.24 20.81
C GLN A 555 26.52 -18.73 19.96
N ASP A 556 26.41 -18.62 18.63
CA ASP A 556 27.50 -18.95 17.70
C ASP A 556 28.77 -18.13 17.98
N ALA A 557 28.61 -16.82 18.15
CA ALA A 557 29.73 -15.92 18.44
C ALA A 557 30.40 -16.27 19.78
N LEU A 558 29.62 -16.50 20.84
CA LEU A 558 30.13 -16.88 22.16
C LEU A 558 30.88 -18.22 22.13
N GLN A 559 30.34 -19.23 21.45
CA GLN A 559 30.99 -20.54 21.30
C GLN A 559 32.32 -20.45 20.56
N LYS A 560 32.47 -19.46 19.67
CA LYS A 560 33.69 -19.18 18.91
C LYS A 560 34.62 -18.16 19.58
N GLY A 561 34.35 -17.77 20.82
CA GLY A 561 35.24 -16.94 21.64
C GLY A 561 34.98 -15.43 21.60
N ALA A 562 33.84 -14.98 21.07
CA ALA A 562 33.42 -13.59 21.22
C ALA A 562 33.15 -13.26 22.69
N VAL A 563 33.25 -11.98 23.03
CA VAL A 563 32.89 -11.44 24.33
C VAL A 563 31.62 -10.62 24.19
N LEU A 564 30.60 -10.98 24.95
CA LEU A 564 29.36 -10.21 25.08
C LEU A 564 29.57 -9.05 26.05
N LEU A 565 29.49 -7.82 25.55
CA LEU A 565 29.66 -6.62 26.36
C LEU A 565 28.35 -6.18 27.00
N ILE A 566 27.24 -6.22 26.25
CA ILE A 566 25.88 -5.93 26.71
C ILE A 566 24.84 -6.75 25.93
N GLY A 567 23.67 -6.94 26.53
CA GLY A 567 22.48 -7.52 25.89
C GLY A 567 22.56 -9.02 25.62
N GLY A 568 22.08 -9.43 24.43
CA GLY A 568 22.19 -10.78 23.91
C GLY A 568 21.00 -11.70 24.18
N LYS A 569 19.86 -11.16 24.65
CA LYS A 569 18.69 -11.95 25.02
C LYS A 569 17.38 -11.31 24.56
N ARG A 570 16.36 -12.15 24.33
CA ARG A 570 14.98 -11.67 24.26
C ARG A 570 14.50 -11.19 25.63
N LEU A 571 13.61 -10.18 25.65
CA LEU A 571 12.98 -9.76 26.90
C LEU A 571 11.82 -10.71 27.26
N ASP A 572 11.69 -11.03 28.55
CA ASP A 572 10.58 -11.83 29.08
C ASP A 572 9.33 -10.95 29.27
N ARG A 573 8.70 -10.60 28.14
CA ARG A 573 7.47 -9.79 28.07
C ARG A 573 6.71 -10.06 26.77
N PRO A 574 5.42 -9.68 26.67
CA PRO A 574 4.70 -9.71 25.39
C PRO A 574 5.41 -8.89 24.32
N GLY A 575 5.35 -9.35 23.07
CA GLY A 575 5.96 -8.71 21.91
C GLY A 575 7.36 -9.20 21.57
N TYR A 576 7.93 -8.69 20.49
CA TYR A 576 9.17 -9.20 19.88
C TYR A 576 10.39 -8.36 20.24
N TYR A 577 10.73 -8.32 21.53
CA TYR A 577 11.82 -7.47 22.02
C TYR A 577 13.13 -8.27 22.16
N PHE A 578 14.21 -7.73 21.60
CA PHE A 578 15.57 -8.25 21.74
C PHE A 578 16.51 -7.17 22.26
N GLU A 579 17.27 -7.46 23.32
CA GLU A 579 18.20 -6.50 23.92
C GLU A 579 19.24 -6.02 22.89
N PRO A 580 19.59 -4.72 22.88
CA PRO A 580 20.67 -4.24 22.04
C PRO A 580 21.98 -4.93 22.44
N THR A 581 22.64 -5.54 21.46
CA THR A 581 23.72 -6.49 21.71
C THR A 581 25.02 -6.01 21.08
N VAL A 582 26.08 -5.96 21.89
CA VAL A 582 27.42 -5.58 21.41
C VAL A 582 28.40 -6.72 21.70
N LEU A 583 29.03 -7.23 20.65
CA LEU A 583 30.01 -8.30 20.71
C LEU A 583 31.40 -7.76 20.34
N ALA A 584 32.39 -8.06 21.18
CA ALA A 584 33.81 -7.82 20.93
C ALA A 584 34.56 -9.14 20.71
N ASN A 585 35.84 -9.04 20.32
CA ASN A 585 36.66 -10.20 19.98
C ASN A 585 36.02 -11.11 18.91
N VAL A 586 35.27 -10.50 17.98
CA VAL A 586 34.60 -11.21 16.91
C VAL A 586 35.55 -11.51 15.77
N THR A 587 35.29 -12.60 15.04
CA THR A 587 36.04 -13.00 13.85
C THR A 587 35.09 -13.33 12.71
N HIS A 588 35.61 -13.38 11.48
CA HIS A 588 34.84 -13.82 10.30
C HIS A 588 34.48 -15.31 10.32
N GLU A 589 34.83 -16.06 11.36
CA GLU A 589 34.30 -17.43 11.55
C GLU A 589 32.89 -17.41 12.17
N MET A 590 32.47 -16.27 12.72
CA MET A 590 31.20 -16.11 13.44
C MET A 590 30.07 -15.64 12.51
N MET A 591 28.87 -16.15 12.74
CA MET A 591 27.68 -15.82 11.94
C MET A 591 27.39 -14.32 11.93
N VAL A 592 27.52 -13.63 13.07
CA VAL A 592 27.30 -12.18 13.20
C VAL A 592 28.22 -11.35 12.28
N MET A 593 29.35 -11.90 11.82
CA MET A 593 30.28 -11.22 10.90
C MET A 593 30.10 -11.61 9.43
N LYS A 594 29.13 -12.47 9.10
CA LYS A 594 28.89 -12.99 7.73
C LYS A 594 27.45 -12.91 7.27
N GLU A 595 26.51 -13.18 8.16
CA GLU A 595 25.07 -13.22 7.86
C GLU A 595 24.41 -11.92 8.33
N GLU A 596 23.58 -11.31 7.48
CA GLU A 596 22.81 -10.10 7.79
C GLU A 596 21.97 -10.32 9.05
N SER A 597 22.23 -9.52 10.07
CA SER A 597 21.61 -9.65 11.39
C SER A 597 20.20 -9.08 11.40
N PHE A 598 19.98 -7.94 10.73
CA PHE A 598 18.67 -7.29 10.61
C PHE A 598 17.94 -7.17 11.95
N GLY A 599 18.70 -6.72 12.96
CA GLY A 599 18.32 -6.69 14.37
C GLY A 599 19.37 -5.94 15.18
N PRO A 600 19.10 -5.65 16.47
CA PRO A 600 19.93 -4.77 17.26
C PRO A 600 21.13 -5.56 17.83
N ILE A 601 22.03 -5.99 16.95
CA ILE A 601 23.26 -6.72 17.29
C ILE A 601 24.41 -6.20 16.43
N ILE A 602 25.58 -6.02 17.02
CA ILE A 602 26.77 -5.58 16.29
C ILE A 602 28.04 -6.28 16.76
N GLY A 603 28.88 -6.68 15.80
CA GLY A 603 30.23 -7.16 16.04
C GLY A 603 31.27 -6.07 15.79
N ILE A 604 32.17 -5.86 16.76
CA ILE A 604 33.24 -4.86 16.70
C ILE A 604 34.59 -5.59 16.76
N MET A 605 35.42 -5.40 15.73
CA MET A 605 36.69 -6.08 15.53
C MET A 605 37.85 -5.09 15.46
N SER A 606 38.94 -5.39 16.16
CA SER A 606 40.19 -4.60 16.08
C SER A 606 40.98 -4.94 14.81
N VAL A 607 41.58 -3.94 14.19
CA VAL A 607 42.46 -4.09 13.00
C VAL A 607 43.73 -3.24 13.16
N LYS A 608 44.83 -3.70 12.57
CA LYS A 608 46.17 -3.11 12.74
C LYS A 608 46.44 -1.93 11.81
N ASN A 609 45.79 -1.90 10.65
CA ASN A 609 45.99 -0.90 9.62
C ASN A 609 44.88 -0.94 8.55
N ASP A 610 44.93 0.03 7.64
CA ASP A 610 44.02 0.20 6.51
C ASP A 610 43.92 -1.01 5.59
N GLU A 611 45.03 -1.73 5.33
CA GLU A 611 45.02 -2.88 4.43
C GLU A 611 44.32 -4.09 5.06
N GLU A 612 44.52 -4.31 6.36
CA GLU A 612 43.77 -5.33 7.09
C GLU A 612 42.28 -4.98 7.16
N ALA A 613 41.95 -3.72 7.43
CA ALA A 613 40.58 -3.23 7.42
C ALA A 613 39.92 -3.50 6.05
N LEU A 614 40.53 -3.04 4.95
CA LEU A 614 40.01 -3.25 3.60
C LEU A 614 39.79 -4.71 3.26
N LYS A 615 40.76 -5.57 3.59
CA LYS A 615 40.64 -7.02 3.36
C LYS A 615 39.41 -7.59 4.07
N LEU A 616 39.20 -7.22 5.32
CA LEU A 616 38.09 -7.72 6.13
C LEU A 616 36.75 -7.08 5.75
N MET A 617 36.72 -5.79 5.40
CA MET A 617 35.53 -5.12 4.88
C MET A 617 35.04 -5.79 3.59
N ALA A 618 35.97 -6.18 2.71
CA ALA A 618 35.69 -6.85 1.45
C ALA A 618 35.37 -8.35 1.58
N ASP A 619 35.59 -8.98 2.74
CA ASP A 619 35.24 -10.38 2.99
C ASP A 619 33.74 -10.51 3.28
N THR A 620 32.95 -10.43 2.19
CA THR A 620 31.49 -10.56 2.15
C THR A 620 31.05 -10.86 0.72
N GLU A 621 29.87 -11.49 0.57
CA GLU A 621 29.23 -11.68 -0.74
C GLU A 621 28.33 -10.50 -1.14
N TYR A 622 28.16 -9.53 -0.23
CA TYR A 622 27.30 -8.36 -0.38
C TYR A 622 28.08 -7.10 -0.73
N GLY A 623 27.39 -6.12 -1.30
CA GLY A 623 27.98 -4.87 -1.75
C GLY A 623 27.00 -3.70 -1.79
N LEU A 624 26.23 -3.48 -0.72
CA LEU A 624 25.28 -2.36 -0.66
C LEU A 624 25.97 -1.05 -0.26
N THR A 625 26.37 -0.90 1.00
CA THR A 625 27.11 0.28 1.47
C THR A 625 28.38 -0.07 2.23
N ALA A 626 29.30 0.90 2.32
CA ALA A 626 30.45 0.86 3.21
C ALA A 626 30.73 2.26 3.77
N ALA A 627 31.27 2.32 4.98
CA ALA A 627 31.60 3.59 5.65
C ALA A 627 33.05 3.62 6.14
N VAL A 628 33.67 4.79 6.06
CA VAL A 628 34.99 5.07 6.65
C VAL A 628 34.91 6.35 7.46
N TYR A 629 35.33 6.27 8.72
CA TYR A 629 35.48 7.40 9.62
C TYR A 629 36.96 7.75 9.75
N SER A 630 37.33 8.94 9.28
CA SER A 630 38.69 9.49 9.30
C SER A 630 38.63 11.00 9.21
N VAL A 631 39.60 11.70 9.79
CA VAL A 631 39.74 13.16 9.58
C VAL A 631 40.23 13.50 8.17
N GLN A 632 40.85 12.54 7.46
CA GLN A 632 41.40 12.74 6.12
C GLN A 632 40.44 12.23 5.04
N ARG A 633 39.88 13.15 4.26
CA ARG A 633 38.99 12.84 3.13
C ARG A 633 39.63 11.91 2.12
N ASP A 634 40.84 12.24 1.67
CA ASP A 634 41.51 11.52 0.58
C ASP A 634 41.83 10.07 0.99
N ARG A 635 42.13 9.85 2.27
CA ARG A 635 42.29 8.50 2.85
C ARG A 635 40.98 7.74 2.75
N ALA A 636 39.88 8.32 3.24
CA ALA A 636 38.56 7.67 3.21
C ALA A 636 38.10 7.36 1.77
N GLU A 637 38.21 8.31 0.85
CA GLU A 637 37.85 8.12 -0.56
C GLU A 637 38.71 7.04 -1.23
N ASN A 638 40.02 7.02 -0.97
CA ASN A 638 40.91 5.97 -1.49
C ASN A 638 40.50 4.58 -0.97
N LEU A 639 40.20 4.43 0.32
CA LEU A 639 39.74 3.17 0.90
C LEU A 639 38.40 2.74 0.28
N LEU A 640 37.42 3.64 0.24
CA LEU A 640 36.09 3.35 -0.33
C LEU A 640 36.14 2.99 -1.81
N SER A 641 37.02 3.63 -2.60
CA SER A 641 37.16 3.37 -4.04
C SER A 641 37.62 1.93 -4.36
N ARG A 642 38.23 1.25 -3.40
CA ARG A 642 38.74 -0.13 -3.51
C ARG A 642 37.69 -1.17 -3.09
N LEU A 643 36.57 -0.75 -2.52
CA LEU A 643 35.48 -1.64 -2.11
C LEU A 643 34.44 -1.75 -3.23
N ASN A 644 33.89 -2.96 -3.38
CA ASN A 644 32.86 -3.23 -4.38
C ASN A 644 31.45 -2.96 -3.83
N THR A 645 31.18 -1.72 -3.41
CA THR A 645 29.89 -1.31 -2.86
C THR A 645 29.19 -0.28 -3.75
N GLY A 646 27.87 -0.22 -3.64
CA GLY A 646 27.06 0.78 -4.34
C GLY A 646 27.19 2.18 -3.78
N THR A 647 27.26 2.28 -2.46
CA THR A 647 27.37 3.56 -1.74
C THR A 647 28.59 3.55 -0.82
N GLY A 648 29.37 4.64 -0.85
CA GLY A 648 30.46 4.88 0.07
C GLY A 648 30.17 6.09 0.96
N TYR A 649 30.42 5.97 2.26
CA TYR A 649 30.22 7.04 3.23
C TYR A 649 31.52 7.47 3.89
N TRP A 650 31.76 8.77 3.97
CA TRP A 650 32.83 9.35 4.76
C TRP A 650 32.24 10.09 5.96
N ASN A 651 32.61 9.68 7.18
CA ASN A 651 32.14 10.26 8.45
C ASN A 651 30.60 10.29 8.61
N CYS A 652 29.90 9.34 7.97
CA CYS A 652 28.48 9.06 8.17
C CYS A 652 28.18 7.60 7.82
N CYS A 653 26.95 7.15 8.07
CA CYS A 653 26.44 5.83 7.70
C CYS A 653 24.90 5.84 7.68
N ASP A 654 24.28 4.72 7.28
CA ASP A 654 22.81 4.50 7.27
C ASP A 654 21.98 5.68 6.70
N ARG A 655 22.41 6.23 5.55
CA ARG A 655 21.79 7.42 4.95
C ARG A 655 21.55 7.30 3.46
N VAL A 656 20.30 7.42 3.06
CA VAL A 656 19.91 7.41 1.64
C VAL A 656 19.42 8.78 1.17
N SER A 657 20.04 9.32 0.12
CA SER A 657 19.69 10.61 -0.48
C SER A 657 18.96 10.42 -1.81
N ALA A 658 17.88 11.18 -2.05
CA ALA A 658 17.17 11.15 -3.32
C ALA A 658 18.04 11.56 -4.52
N ALA A 659 19.09 12.35 -4.29
CA ALA A 659 19.95 12.90 -5.33
C ALA A 659 21.04 11.93 -5.82
N LEU A 660 21.33 10.89 -5.04
CA LEU A 660 22.37 9.91 -5.34
C LEU A 660 21.73 8.57 -5.72
N PRO A 661 22.34 7.79 -6.62
CA PRO A 661 21.80 6.50 -6.99
C PRO A 661 21.84 5.57 -5.78
N TRP A 662 20.74 4.85 -5.55
CA TRP A 662 20.70 3.75 -4.62
C TRP A 662 20.79 2.46 -5.43
N SER A 663 21.93 1.78 -5.36
CA SER A 663 22.23 0.61 -6.18
C SER A 663 22.99 -0.41 -5.36
N GLY A 664 22.61 -1.68 -5.42
CA GLY A 664 23.40 -2.77 -4.85
C GLY A 664 24.46 -3.29 -5.82
N ARG A 665 25.51 -3.91 -5.29
CA ARG A 665 26.48 -4.72 -6.05
C ARG A 665 26.55 -6.13 -5.48
N GLN A 666 27.08 -7.08 -6.26
CA GLN A 666 27.17 -8.49 -5.88
C GLN A 666 25.80 -9.06 -5.45
N GLN A 667 25.71 -9.73 -4.30
CA GLN A 667 24.43 -10.27 -3.80
C GLN A 667 23.47 -9.20 -3.26
N SER A 668 23.89 -7.94 -3.14
CA SER A 668 23.00 -6.82 -2.75
C SER A 668 22.09 -6.34 -3.88
N GLY A 669 22.19 -6.95 -5.07
CA GLY A 669 21.23 -6.77 -6.14
C GLY A 669 21.79 -6.04 -7.36
N PHE A 670 20.88 -5.49 -8.17
CA PHE A 670 21.18 -4.88 -9.46
C PHE A 670 20.08 -3.90 -9.87
N GLY A 671 20.44 -2.93 -10.71
CA GLY A 671 19.60 -1.77 -11.00
C GLY A 671 19.89 -0.60 -10.06
N ALA A 672 19.10 0.47 -10.18
CA ALA A 672 19.23 1.65 -9.33
C ALA A 672 17.87 2.31 -9.12
N THR A 673 17.53 2.67 -7.88
CA THR A 673 16.51 3.69 -7.59
C THR A 673 17.17 5.03 -7.28
N LEU A 674 16.34 6.07 -7.16
CA LEU A 674 16.76 7.44 -6.86
C LEU A 674 17.72 8.04 -7.90
N SER A 675 18.11 9.29 -7.71
CA SER A 675 18.84 10.10 -8.70
C SER A 675 18.15 10.18 -10.07
N HIS A 676 18.88 10.66 -11.07
CA HIS A 676 18.44 10.60 -12.46
C HIS A 676 18.40 9.16 -13.00
N ALA A 677 19.27 8.28 -12.51
CA ALA A 677 19.35 6.89 -12.96
C ALA A 677 18.05 6.15 -12.63
N GLY A 678 17.60 6.21 -11.38
CA GLY A 678 16.37 5.59 -10.92
C GLY A 678 15.09 6.20 -11.48
N ILE A 679 15.08 7.49 -11.83
CA ILE A 679 13.96 8.08 -12.57
C ILE A 679 13.84 7.43 -13.96
N ARG A 680 14.96 7.29 -14.67
CA ARG A 680 14.98 6.75 -16.04
C ARG A 680 14.79 5.25 -16.11
N THR A 681 15.03 4.50 -15.02
CA THR A 681 14.78 3.04 -14.97
C THR A 681 13.33 2.69 -15.35
N PHE A 682 12.38 3.61 -15.14
CA PHE A 682 10.95 3.41 -15.46
C PHE A 682 10.57 3.81 -16.89
N THR A 683 11.54 3.82 -17.81
CA THR A 683 11.33 4.25 -19.19
C THR A 683 11.94 3.30 -20.21
N LYS A 684 11.32 3.22 -21.39
CA LYS A 684 11.88 2.68 -22.63
C LYS A 684 12.52 3.83 -23.39
N VAL A 685 13.82 3.73 -23.63
CA VAL A 685 14.58 4.73 -24.39
C VAL A 685 14.36 4.51 -25.88
N LYS A 686 14.03 5.57 -26.63
CA LYS A 686 13.83 5.52 -28.07
C LYS A 686 14.62 6.63 -28.76
N GLY A 687 15.50 6.25 -29.67
CA GLY A 687 16.17 7.18 -30.58
C GLY A 687 15.29 7.51 -31.78
N TYR A 688 15.19 8.79 -32.10
CA TYR A 688 14.51 9.29 -33.29
C TYR A 688 15.50 10.03 -34.19
N HIS A 689 15.40 9.78 -35.49
CA HIS A 689 16.02 10.59 -36.54
C HIS A 689 14.90 11.33 -37.27
N LEU A 690 14.75 12.62 -37.01
CA LEU A 690 13.66 13.45 -37.51
C LEU A 690 14.20 14.27 -38.68
N ARG A 691 13.73 13.97 -39.89
CA ARG A 691 14.08 14.69 -41.12
C ARG A 691 12.84 15.42 -41.61
N GLY A 692 12.90 16.75 -41.73
CA GLY A 692 11.75 17.58 -42.07
C GLY A 692 12.15 18.96 -42.56
#